data_AF-A0A8H7B7G6-F1
#
_entry.id   AF-A0A8H7B7G6-F1
#
_cell.length_a   1.000
_cell.length_b   1.000
_cell.length_c   1.000
_cell.angle_alpha   90.00
_cell.angle_beta   90.00
_cell.angle_gamma   90.00
#
_symmetry.space_group_name_H-M   'P 1'
#
loop_
_entity.id
_entity.type
_entity.pdbx_description
1 polymer ?
#
loop_
_entity_poly.entity_id
_entity_poly.type
_entity_poly.pdbx_seq_one_letter_code
_entity_poly.pdbx_strand_id
1 'polypeptide(L)'
;MSSTEGPLFSSELISPEVLKALPEGYSCRPLERKDYHNGFLDVLRVLTTVGDITEEQWNERYDWMKTRNDEYYLLCITNSSNAIVGTGALIVERKFIHQLGLVGHIEDIAVAKDQQGKKLGLRIIQALDFVAEKVGCYKTILDCSEANEGFYVNHSKPRDRSTRMGRDEQTRSHRNESSITEAQDNRSGVEEAQPVTKVENRELTNDKFSPYDVSSAPKVSSGLPSEIWAIVQSAPANIAPQYFLEVSRDLLQNPNRTSTHLARAELSYQSFTDATFNPKASTSEDLASIVKHLRPECRPQLIDGGIEGYELEYTVVRKLIPRNPKLDDSLMQTCHMFVSHQDVNIIGPDGAEDIVKAERYMMVYIPHAATSEAIPYYHPKVRSLAMLYTHFPTSSHSPPTSLINASGHLSIHYSFFPDLLIDNRLSRTALKLLEVIHKHSRGRQAGYTKRVHHDQIIGQKRFQDTYAYLKGRYAKDLIEGWVEQTPAEKHVFEDLGIAAFLMELWGDMYSSKNGTHEQDDGDEQVEQKRQIAQANFPGFVDIGCGNGLLVHILNAEGWHGWGFDARRRKTWDTFPSEHAQKLKEMLLVPEIVQPYSSTSTDPPTPHHNGVFPSGTFIISNHADELTPWTPLLARLNSSPFIAIPCCSHDFGGTRFRSPAHAKYIIADPATAASKKLKQPSAYASLCSWVCHLTEETGYLVEKEHLRIPSTRNMAVLGKKSLKGDEGGNSHKNMEEKLASLRSLVEREMGGQTIEYICAVWMKSGDGLMKTAKGGH
;
A
#
# COMPACT_ATOMS: atom_id res chain seq x y z
N MET A 1 -5.74 -22.87 -51.25
CA MET A 1 -4.31 -22.49 -51.37
C MET A 1 -4.24 -21.02 -51.76
N SER A 2 -3.29 -20.27 -51.16
CA SER A 2 -2.99 -18.83 -51.32
C SER A 2 -3.67 -17.82 -50.37
N SER A 3 -3.43 -17.91 -49.05
CA SER A 3 -3.40 -16.72 -48.17
C SER A 3 -2.61 -16.88 -46.86
N THR A 4 -1.76 -17.90 -46.73
CA THR A 4 -0.93 -18.09 -45.52
C THR A 4 0.28 -17.16 -45.46
N GLU A 5 0.74 -16.64 -46.59
CA GLU A 5 1.82 -15.64 -46.66
C GLU A 5 1.25 -14.22 -46.46
N GLY A 6 1.56 -13.63 -45.32
CA GLY A 6 1.18 -12.26 -45.01
C GLY A 6 1.21 -11.98 -43.51
N PRO A 7 1.34 -10.70 -43.12
CA PRO A 7 1.44 -10.26 -41.74
C PRO A 7 0.21 -10.72 -40.93
N LEU A 8 0.40 -10.87 -39.61
CA LEU A 8 -0.66 -11.29 -38.68
C LEU A 8 -1.89 -10.37 -38.76
N PHE A 9 -1.66 -9.06 -38.86
CA PHE A 9 -2.67 -8.01 -39.04
C PHE A 9 -2.18 -6.96 -40.04
N SER A 10 -3.04 -6.01 -40.43
CA SER A 10 -2.70 -4.97 -41.42
C SER A 10 -1.51 -4.11 -40.96
N SER A 11 -0.49 -3.99 -41.80
CA SER A 11 0.67 -3.12 -41.54
C SER A 11 0.30 -1.63 -41.44
N GLU A 12 -0.88 -1.22 -41.89
CA GLU A 12 -1.41 0.16 -41.73
C GLU A 12 -1.67 0.54 -40.25
N LEU A 13 -1.82 -0.47 -39.38
CA LEU A 13 -1.97 -0.27 -37.94
C LEU A 13 -0.63 -0.03 -37.24
N ILE A 14 0.50 -0.07 -37.95
CA ILE A 14 1.79 0.33 -37.38
C ILE A 14 1.93 1.85 -37.46
N SER A 15 2.19 2.49 -36.31
CA SER A 15 2.28 3.94 -36.19
C SER A 15 3.36 4.53 -37.13
N PRO A 16 3.00 5.46 -38.04
CA PRO A 16 3.96 6.15 -38.89
C PRO A 16 4.99 6.97 -38.09
N GLU A 17 4.58 7.52 -36.94
CA GLU A 17 5.48 8.24 -36.04
C GLU A 17 6.53 7.31 -35.43
N VAL A 18 6.13 6.09 -35.06
CA VAL A 18 7.06 5.09 -34.52
C VAL A 18 8.06 4.66 -35.60
N LEU A 19 7.60 4.41 -36.83
CA LEU A 19 8.47 4.06 -37.94
C LEU A 19 9.52 5.13 -38.23
N LYS A 20 9.14 6.40 -38.19
CA LYS A 20 10.06 7.53 -38.37
C LYS A 20 11.05 7.69 -37.21
N ALA A 21 10.68 7.26 -36.02
CA ALA A 21 11.46 7.45 -34.80
C ALA A 21 12.32 6.24 -34.39
N LEU A 22 12.32 5.18 -35.21
CA LEU A 22 13.22 4.05 -35.07
C LEU A 22 14.65 4.43 -35.50
N PRO A 23 15.69 3.84 -34.87
CA PRO A 23 17.07 4.02 -35.34
C PRO A 23 17.25 3.52 -36.77
N GLU A 24 18.22 4.09 -37.49
CA GLU A 24 18.55 3.65 -38.85
C GLU A 24 18.88 2.15 -38.88
N GLY A 25 18.37 1.45 -39.89
CA GLY A 25 18.52 0.00 -40.03
C GLY A 25 17.55 -0.83 -39.20
N TYR A 26 16.64 -0.22 -38.43
CA TYR A 26 15.56 -0.93 -37.73
C TYR A 26 14.22 -0.74 -38.43
N SER A 27 13.35 -1.75 -38.34
CA SER A 27 11.96 -1.66 -38.79
C SER A 27 11.00 -2.23 -37.74
N CYS A 28 9.73 -1.82 -37.77
CA CYS A 28 8.67 -2.35 -36.94
C CYS A 28 7.55 -2.87 -37.85
N ARG A 29 7.11 -4.11 -37.66
CA ARG A 29 6.05 -4.72 -38.48
C ARG A 29 5.25 -5.77 -37.69
N PRO A 30 4.05 -6.16 -38.14
CA PRO A 30 3.33 -7.29 -37.56
C PRO A 30 4.15 -8.58 -37.66
N LEU A 31 3.89 -9.50 -36.73
CA LEU A 31 4.47 -10.85 -36.74
C LEU A 31 4.09 -11.58 -38.04
N GLU A 32 5.02 -12.35 -38.59
CA GLU A 32 4.79 -13.24 -39.73
C GLU A 32 5.09 -14.69 -39.36
N ARG A 33 4.46 -15.63 -40.05
CA ARG A 33 4.64 -17.07 -39.77
C ARG A 33 6.11 -17.50 -39.87
N LYS A 34 6.86 -16.93 -40.82
CA LYS A 34 8.30 -17.23 -41.03
C LYS A 34 9.21 -16.75 -39.89
N ASP A 35 8.70 -15.94 -38.97
CA ASP A 35 9.49 -15.35 -37.89
C ASP A 35 9.93 -16.36 -36.82
N TYR A 36 9.43 -17.60 -36.89
CA TYR A 36 10.04 -18.75 -36.21
C TYR A 36 11.54 -18.84 -36.49
N HIS A 37 11.94 -18.65 -37.76
CA HIS A 37 13.33 -18.74 -38.21
C HIS A 37 14.11 -17.41 -38.04
N ASN A 38 13.44 -16.33 -37.63
CA ASN A 38 14.05 -15.00 -37.47
C ASN A 38 14.37 -14.66 -36.00
N GLY A 39 14.35 -15.66 -35.11
CA GLY A 39 14.74 -15.50 -33.70
C GLY A 39 13.65 -14.98 -32.77
N PHE A 40 12.37 -15.03 -33.16
CA PHE A 40 11.26 -14.54 -32.33
C PHE A 40 11.23 -15.21 -30.95
N LEU A 41 11.29 -16.54 -30.91
CA LEU A 41 11.24 -17.31 -29.66
C LEU A 41 12.45 -17.02 -28.78
N ASP A 42 13.63 -16.77 -29.35
CA ASP A 42 14.83 -16.45 -28.59
C ASP A 42 14.75 -15.08 -27.92
N VAL A 43 14.12 -14.10 -28.58
CA VAL A 43 13.84 -12.80 -27.96
C VAL A 43 12.89 -12.95 -26.78
N LEU A 44 11.84 -13.77 -26.88
CA LEU A 44 10.91 -14.00 -25.76
C LEU A 44 11.59 -14.62 -24.52
N ARG A 45 12.67 -15.39 -24.70
CA ARG A 45 13.41 -16.02 -23.58
C ARG A 45 14.08 -15.00 -22.65
N VAL A 46 14.26 -13.74 -23.06
CA VAL A 46 14.76 -12.69 -22.16
C VAL A 46 13.71 -12.25 -21.13
N LEU A 47 12.43 -12.52 -21.41
CA LEU A 47 11.31 -12.15 -20.55
C LEU A 47 10.96 -13.29 -19.58
N THR A 48 10.81 -14.52 -20.07
CA THR A 48 10.39 -15.68 -19.27
C THR A 48 10.77 -17.02 -19.92
N THR A 49 10.42 -18.13 -19.26
CA THR A 49 10.57 -19.48 -19.82
C THR A 49 9.62 -19.68 -21.00
N VAL A 50 10.16 -20.03 -22.18
CA VAL A 50 9.38 -20.33 -23.40
C VAL A 50 9.19 -21.83 -23.62
N GLY A 51 10.15 -22.65 -23.18
CA GLY A 51 10.21 -24.09 -23.49
C GLY A 51 10.74 -24.39 -24.89
N ASP A 52 10.63 -25.64 -25.32
CA ASP A 52 11.04 -26.13 -26.64
C ASP A 52 9.80 -26.23 -27.55
N ILE A 53 9.69 -25.30 -28.50
CA ILE A 53 8.54 -25.21 -29.43
C ILE A 53 9.01 -25.62 -30.82
N THR A 54 8.40 -26.68 -31.34
CA THR A 54 8.61 -27.15 -32.72
C THR A 54 7.98 -26.20 -33.75
N GLU A 55 8.45 -26.24 -35.00
CA GLU A 55 7.90 -25.40 -36.07
C GLU A 55 6.42 -25.70 -36.33
N GLU A 56 6.00 -26.95 -36.17
CA GLU A 56 4.60 -27.38 -36.27
C GLU A 56 3.72 -26.73 -35.21
N GLN A 57 4.17 -26.74 -33.94
CA GLN A 57 3.45 -26.10 -32.82
C GLN A 57 3.39 -24.58 -32.98
N TRP A 58 4.48 -23.97 -33.43
CA TRP A 58 4.52 -22.54 -33.77
C TRP A 58 3.47 -22.21 -34.85
N ASN A 59 3.46 -22.98 -35.92
CA ASN A 59 2.55 -22.79 -37.05
C ASN A 59 1.09 -22.91 -36.62
N GLU A 60 0.75 -23.93 -35.82
CA GLU A 60 -0.60 -24.12 -35.29
C GLU A 60 -1.03 -22.92 -34.44
N ARG A 61 -0.17 -22.44 -33.52
CA ARG A 61 -0.47 -21.29 -32.68
C ARG A 61 -0.58 -19.99 -33.49
N TYR A 62 0.31 -19.78 -34.46
CA TYR A 62 0.27 -18.62 -35.34
C TYR A 62 -1.02 -18.58 -36.15
N ASP A 63 -1.40 -19.69 -36.78
CA ASP A 63 -2.63 -19.78 -37.58
C ASP A 63 -3.86 -19.54 -36.70
N TRP A 64 -3.88 -20.06 -35.47
CA TRP A 64 -4.95 -19.79 -34.49
C TRP A 64 -5.08 -18.30 -34.15
N MET A 65 -3.96 -17.60 -33.90
CA MET A 65 -3.95 -16.16 -33.64
C MET A 65 -4.33 -15.36 -34.90
N LYS A 66 -3.90 -15.79 -36.09
CA LYS A 66 -4.22 -15.12 -37.36
C LYS A 66 -5.71 -15.14 -37.68
N THR A 67 -6.43 -16.19 -37.29
CA THR A 67 -7.91 -16.24 -37.40
C THR A 67 -8.63 -15.33 -36.40
N ARG A 68 -7.91 -14.72 -35.45
CA ARG A 68 -8.38 -13.79 -34.41
C ARG A 68 -7.56 -12.50 -34.44
N ASN A 69 -7.21 -12.04 -35.64
CA ASN A 69 -6.39 -10.85 -35.84
C ASN A 69 -7.15 -9.53 -35.59
N ASP A 70 -8.39 -9.61 -35.13
CA ASP A 70 -9.16 -8.56 -34.48
C ASP A 70 -9.02 -8.56 -32.95
N GLU A 71 -8.40 -9.59 -32.36
CA GLU A 71 -8.12 -9.70 -30.92
C GLU A 71 -6.61 -9.67 -30.63
N TYR A 72 -5.81 -10.37 -31.42
CA TYR A 72 -4.36 -10.53 -31.21
C TYR A 72 -3.55 -9.69 -32.20
N TYR A 73 -2.81 -8.72 -31.66
CA TYR A 73 -1.93 -7.84 -32.41
C TYR A 73 -0.49 -7.99 -31.93
N LEU A 74 0.24 -8.96 -32.49
CA LEU A 74 1.65 -9.19 -32.20
C LEU A 74 2.53 -8.47 -33.23
N LEU A 75 3.48 -7.66 -32.74
CA LEU A 75 4.44 -6.96 -33.58
C LEU A 75 5.88 -7.23 -33.16
N CYS A 76 6.80 -6.99 -34.10
CA CYS A 76 8.22 -7.22 -33.95
C CYS A 76 9.01 -6.01 -34.43
N ILE A 77 10.13 -5.73 -33.75
CA ILE A 77 11.20 -4.88 -34.27
C ILE A 77 12.28 -5.78 -34.85
N THR A 78 12.73 -5.48 -36.07
CA THR A 78 13.85 -6.16 -36.73
C THR A 78 15.02 -5.21 -36.95
N ASN A 79 16.23 -5.75 -37.02
CA ASN A 79 17.45 -5.01 -37.36
C ASN A 79 17.78 -5.10 -38.87
N SER A 80 18.94 -4.60 -39.28
CA SER A 80 19.36 -4.53 -40.69
C SER A 80 19.56 -5.90 -41.35
N SER A 81 19.69 -6.97 -40.56
CA SER A 81 19.75 -8.37 -41.03
C SER A 81 18.38 -9.06 -41.07
N ASN A 82 17.29 -8.31 -40.83
CA ASN A 82 15.93 -8.83 -40.63
C ASN A 82 15.74 -9.75 -39.42
N ALA A 83 16.76 -9.92 -38.56
CA ALA A 83 16.62 -10.65 -37.31
C ALA A 83 15.72 -9.89 -36.32
N ILE A 84 14.87 -10.62 -35.62
CA ILE A 84 13.99 -10.05 -34.59
C ILE A 84 14.81 -9.72 -33.36
N VAL A 85 14.65 -8.49 -32.90
CA VAL A 85 15.40 -7.93 -31.76
C VAL A 85 14.50 -7.38 -30.67
N GLY A 86 13.20 -7.28 -30.93
CA GLY A 86 12.19 -6.94 -29.94
C GLY A 86 10.81 -7.38 -30.36
N THR A 87 9.94 -7.66 -29.40
CA THR A 87 8.56 -8.07 -29.62
C THR A 87 7.63 -7.52 -28.54
N GLY A 88 6.35 -7.40 -28.88
CA GLY A 88 5.27 -7.14 -27.94
C GLY A 88 3.92 -7.51 -28.55
N ALA A 89 2.96 -7.77 -27.67
CA ALA A 89 1.60 -8.14 -28.04
C ALA A 89 0.58 -7.16 -27.45
N LEU A 90 -0.50 -6.93 -28.19
CA LEU A 90 -1.72 -6.31 -27.68
C LEU A 90 -2.87 -7.29 -27.87
N ILE A 91 -3.59 -7.57 -26.78
CA ILE A 91 -4.81 -8.38 -26.77
C ILE A 91 -6.00 -7.46 -26.51
N VAL A 92 -6.98 -7.46 -27.41
CA VAL A 92 -8.17 -6.61 -27.30
C VAL A 92 -9.35 -7.38 -26.71
N GLU A 93 -9.72 -7.03 -25.48
CA GLU A 93 -10.84 -7.64 -24.76
C GLU A 93 -12.14 -6.85 -25.01
N ARG A 94 -13.20 -7.56 -25.41
CA ARG A 94 -14.55 -7.01 -25.56
C ARG A 94 -15.27 -7.00 -24.21
N LYS A 95 -15.89 -5.89 -23.82
CA LYS A 95 -16.63 -5.79 -22.56
C LYS A 95 -18.04 -5.26 -22.77
N PHE A 96 -19.00 -5.66 -21.93
CA PHE A 96 -20.33 -5.04 -21.89
C PHE A 96 -20.30 -3.62 -21.31
N ILE A 97 -19.44 -3.39 -20.31
CA ILE A 97 -19.24 -2.09 -19.67
C ILE A 97 -18.64 -1.07 -20.65
N HIS A 98 -18.76 0.22 -20.34
CA HIS A 98 -18.35 1.31 -21.24
C HIS A 98 -19.00 1.22 -22.64
N GLN A 99 -20.29 0.90 -22.67
CA GLN A 99 -21.12 0.83 -23.89
C GLN A 99 -20.57 -0.14 -24.95
N LEU A 100 -20.42 -1.42 -24.58
CA LEU A 100 -19.80 -2.45 -25.43
C LEU A 100 -18.32 -2.12 -25.76
N GLY A 101 -17.62 -1.48 -24.83
CA GLY A 101 -16.28 -0.95 -25.04
C GLY A 101 -15.18 -2.02 -25.10
N LEU A 102 -14.03 -1.62 -25.65
CA LEU A 102 -12.84 -2.48 -25.80
C LEU A 102 -11.72 -2.05 -24.85
N VAL A 103 -10.99 -3.02 -24.28
CA VAL A 103 -9.79 -2.79 -23.48
C VAL A 103 -8.60 -3.47 -24.13
N GLY A 104 -7.51 -2.72 -24.33
CA GLY A 104 -6.24 -3.26 -24.75
C GLY A 104 -5.43 -3.79 -23.56
N HIS A 105 -4.85 -4.97 -23.69
CA HIS A 105 -3.89 -5.53 -22.73
C HIS A 105 -2.55 -5.71 -23.44
N ILE A 106 -1.52 -5.01 -22.98
CA ILE A 106 -0.17 -5.15 -23.52
C ILE A 106 0.52 -6.31 -22.79
N GLU A 107 1.01 -7.27 -23.57
CA GLU A 107 1.63 -8.50 -23.08
C GLU A 107 2.97 -8.75 -23.79
N ASP A 108 3.78 -9.65 -23.22
CA ASP A 108 4.97 -10.23 -23.85
C ASP A 108 6.00 -9.24 -24.42
N ILE A 109 6.22 -8.12 -23.71
CA ILE A 109 7.22 -7.12 -24.09
C ILE A 109 8.63 -7.63 -23.83
N ALA A 110 9.39 -7.85 -24.90
CA ALA A 110 10.76 -8.34 -24.82
C ALA A 110 11.69 -7.61 -25.81
N VAL A 111 12.93 -7.36 -25.40
CA VAL A 111 14.00 -6.80 -26.25
C VAL A 111 15.27 -7.60 -25.97
N ALA A 112 15.91 -8.09 -27.03
CA ALA A 112 17.16 -8.86 -26.95
C ALA A 112 18.21 -8.10 -26.11
N LYS A 113 18.94 -8.80 -25.24
CA LYS A 113 19.80 -8.18 -24.20
C LYS A 113 20.84 -7.21 -24.79
N ASP A 114 21.42 -7.55 -25.94
CA ASP A 114 22.40 -6.76 -26.70
C ASP A 114 21.77 -5.56 -27.46
N GLN A 115 20.45 -5.47 -27.46
CA GLN A 115 19.65 -4.44 -28.14
C GLN A 115 18.91 -3.53 -27.15
N GLN A 116 18.99 -3.81 -25.84
CA GLN A 116 18.42 -2.97 -24.79
C GLN A 116 19.12 -1.60 -24.71
N GLY A 117 18.46 -0.61 -24.11
CA GLY A 117 18.96 0.77 -24.03
C GLY A 117 18.79 1.62 -25.29
N LYS A 118 18.48 1.02 -26.45
CA LYS A 118 18.30 1.70 -27.76
C LYS A 118 16.88 2.23 -28.00
N LYS A 119 16.08 2.39 -26.94
CA LYS A 119 14.67 2.84 -26.99
C LYS A 119 13.71 1.93 -27.76
N LEU A 120 14.11 0.72 -28.16
CA LEU A 120 13.26 -0.21 -28.92
C LEU A 120 12.01 -0.64 -28.14
N GLY A 121 12.14 -0.95 -26.85
CA GLY A 121 10.99 -1.27 -25.99
C GLY A 121 9.97 -0.13 -25.95
N LEU A 122 10.43 1.13 -25.87
CA LEU A 122 9.56 2.30 -25.92
C LEU A 122 8.79 2.35 -27.25
N ARG A 123 9.46 2.07 -28.38
CA ARG A 123 8.82 2.05 -29.70
C ARG A 123 7.76 0.97 -29.81
N ILE A 124 7.98 -0.21 -29.21
CA ILE A 124 6.98 -1.29 -29.13
C ILE A 124 5.74 -0.80 -28.39
N ILE A 125 5.88 -0.21 -27.20
CA ILE A 125 4.74 0.31 -26.42
C ILE A 125 3.97 1.37 -27.21
N GLN A 126 4.67 2.33 -27.82
CA GLN A 126 4.04 3.38 -28.62
C GLN A 126 3.27 2.81 -29.82
N ALA A 127 3.78 1.76 -30.46
CA ALA A 127 3.10 1.11 -31.56
C ALA A 127 1.84 0.38 -31.07
N LEU A 128 1.92 -0.37 -29.96
CA LEU A 128 0.78 -1.08 -29.39
C LEU A 128 -0.32 -0.14 -28.89
N ASP A 129 0.05 0.96 -28.22
CA ASP A 129 -0.92 1.99 -27.81
C ASP A 129 -1.62 2.64 -29.02
N PHE A 130 -0.89 2.87 -30.12
CA PHE A 130 -1.47 3.38 -31.34
C PHE A 130 -2.47 2.38 -31.97
N VAL A 131 -2.14 1.09 -31.98
CA VAL A 131 -3.07 0.03 -32.42
C VAL A 131 -4.32 0.05 -31.55
N ALA A 132 -4.16 0.03 -30.22
CA ALA A 132 -5.28 0.00 -29.27
C ALA A 132 -6.24 1.19 -29.46
N GLU A 133 -5.69 2.39 -29.64
CA GLU A 133 -6.49 3.58 -29.94
C GLU A 133 -7.19 3.47 -31.31
N LYS A 134 -6.49 3.03 -32.35
CA LYS A 134 -7.05 2.91 -33.70
C LYS A 134 -8.19 1.91 -33.80
N VAL A 135 -8.14 0.83 -33.02
CA VAL A 135 -9.20 -0.19 -32.99
C VAL A 135 -10.33 0.15 -32.00
N GLY A 136 -10.24 1.27 -31.28
CA GLY A 136 -11.31 1.79 -30.43
C GLY A 136 -11.27 1.36 -28.95
N CYS A 137 -10.11 0.96 -28.44
CA CYS A 137 -9.96 0.71 -27.01
C CYS A 137 -10.09 2.00 -26.21
N TYR A 138 -10.91 1.97 -25.15
CA TYR A 138 -11.07 3.15 -24.27
C TYR A 138 -9.91 3.29 -23.28
N LYS A 139 -9.13 2.23 -23.08
CA LYS A 139 -7.87 2.23 -22.32
C LYS A 139 -6.99 1.05 -22.73
N THR A 140 -5.70 1.18 -22.46
CA THR A 140 -4.72 0.09 -22.49
C THR A 140 -4.20 -0.14 -21.08
N ILE A 141 -3.99 -1.41 -20.69
CA ILE A 141 -3.39 -1.78 -19.41
C ILE A 141 -2.27 -2.80 -19.63
N LEU A 142 -1.39 -2.91 -18.64
CA LEU A 142 -0.32 -3.91 -18.59
C LEU A 142 0.04 -4.17 -17.13
N ASP A 143 0.60 -5.34 -16.86
CA ASP A 143 1.21 -5.66 -15.57
C ASP A 143 2.73 -5.68 -15.71
N CYS A 144 3.45 -5.15 -14.71
CA CYS A 144 4.91 -5.13 -14.70
C CYS A 144 5.46 -5.31 -13.27
N SER A 145 6.70 -5.79 -13.17
CA SER A 145 7.42 -5.83 -11.90
C SER A 145 7.85 -4.44 -11.45
N GLU A 146 8.06 -4.25 -10.14
CA GLU A 146 8.52 -2.97 -9.58
C GLU A 146 9.83 -2.48 -10.23
N ALA A 147 10.74 -3.41 -10.57
CA ALA A 147 12.01 -3.10 -11.24
C ALA A 147 11.82 -2.44 -12.63
N ASN A 148 10.72 -2.75 -13.30
CA ASN A 148 10.43 -2.26 -14.66
C ASN A 148 9.34 -1.17 -14.67
N GLU A 149 8.69 -0.88 -13.54
CA GLU A 149 7.66 0.16 -13.43
C GLU A 149 8.17 1.51 -13.95
N GLY A 150 9.40 1.88 -13.58
CA GLY A 150 10.04 3.11 -14.05
C GLY A 150 10.18 3.19 -15.58
N PHE A 151 10.34 2.06 -16.26
CA PHE A 151 10.33 2.04 -17.72
C PHE A 151 8.92 2.39 -18.25
N TYR A 152 7.85 1.77 -17.75
CA TYR A 152 6.50 2.04 -18.26
C TYR A 152 5.99 3.45 -17.89
N VAL A 153 6.24 3.90 -16.66
CA VAL A 153 5.83 5.23 -16.19
C VAL A 153 6.44 6.37 -17.01
N ASN A 154 7.69 6.23 -17.45
CA ASN A 154 8.39 7.26 -18.23
C ASN A 154 7.96 7.30 -19.71
N HIS A 155 7.22 6.30 -20.19
CA HIS A 155 7.05 6.05 -21.63
C HIS A 155 5.58 5.91 -22.08
N SER A 156 4.62 5.81 -21.16
CA SER A 156 3.19 5.97 -21.46
C SER A 156 2.83 7.46 -21.66
N LYS A 157 2.02 7.79 -22.69
CA LYS A 157 1.50 9.16 -22.85
C LYS A 157 0.68 9.54 -21.61
N PRO A 158 0.81 10.78 -21.08
CA PRO A 158 -0.08 11.27 -20.02
C PRO A 158 -1.47 11.55 -20.62
N ARG A 159 -2.27 10.50 -20.84
CA ARG A 159 -3.71 10.64 -20.98
C ARG A 159 -4.35 10.61 -19.61
N ASP A 160 -5.45 11.33 -19.52
CA ASP A 160 -6.08 11.81 -18.31
C ASP A 160 -6.17 10.73 -17.21
N ARG A 161 -5.53 10.98 -16.05
CA ARG A 161 -5.70 10.18 -14.82
C ARG A 161 -7.06 10.48 -14.16
N SER A 162 -8.11 10.53 -14.97
CA SER A 162 -9.50 10.60 -14.57
C SER A 162 -10.21 9.42 -15.24
N THR A 163 -10.17 8.25 -14.57
CA THR A 163 -11.15 7.14 -14.63
C THR A 163 -10.55 5.82 -14.09
N ARG A 164 -10.49 5.70 -12.77
CA ARG A 164 -10.98 4.48 -12.09
C ARG A 164 -12.12 4.90 -11.18
N MET A 165 -13.25 4.17 -11.29
CA MET A 165 -14.52 4.29 -10.57
C MET A 165 -15.49 5.34 -11.13
N GLY A 166 -16.58 4.84 -11.73
CA GLY A 166 -17.48 5.63 -12.55
C GLY A 166 -18.51 6.48 -11.81
N ARG A 167 -19.02 7.46 -12.56
CA ARG A 167 -20.42 7.88 -12.74
C ARG A 167 -20.43 8.95 -13.83
N ASP A 168 -21.12 8.68 -14.92
CA ASP A 168 -21.54 9.69 -15.90
C ASP A 168 -22.95 10.18 -15.52
N GLU A 169 -23.09 11.50 -15.44
CA GLU A 169 -24.30 12.32 -15.63
C GLU A 169 -23.74 13.54 -16.38
N GLN A 170 -24.19 14.04 -17.53
CA GLN A 170 -25.42 13.93 -18.32
C GLN A 170 -25.06 14.32 -19.77
N THR A 171 -25.83 13.85 -20.76
CA THR A 171 -26.46 14.73 -21.76
C THR A 171 -27.48 13.93 -22.58
N ARG A 172 -28.77 14.23 -22.40
CA ARG A 172 -29.81 14.02 -23.42
C ARG A 172 -30.65 15.29 -23.48
N SER A 173 -30.55 15.99 -24.60
CA SER A 173 -31.47 17.03 -25.01
C SER A 173 -32.53 16.46 -25.97
N HIS A 174 -33.75 16.97 -25.78
CA HIS A 174 -34.87 17.10 -26.74
C HIS A 174 -35.53 15.84 -27.35
N ARG A 175 -36.80 15.57 -26.96
CA ARG A 175 -38.00 16.13 -27.61
C ARG A 175 -39.34 15.65 -27.00
N ASN A 176 -40.29 16.59 -27.06
CA ASN A 176 -41.77 16.51 -27.12
C ASN A 176 -42.56 16.08 -25.87
N GLU A 177 -43.31 17.05 -25.30
CA GLU A 177 -44.77 17.30 -25.45
C GLU A 177 -45.55 16.42 -24.45
N SER A 178 -46.51 16.86 -23.64
CA SER A 178 -47.45 17.99 -23.64
C SER A 178 -48.14 17.97 -22.26
N SER A 179 -48.31 19.11 -21.58
CA SER A 179 -49.57 19.87 -21.39
C SER A 179 -50.27 19.67 -20.03
N ILE A 180 -50.95 20.74 -19.58
CA ILE A 180 -52.01 20.84 -18.53
C ILE A 180 -51.48 21.07 -17.09
N THR A 181 -51.23 22.31 -16.64
CA THR A 181 -52.11 23.39 -16.06
C THR A 181 -52.56 23.21 -14.60
N GLU A 182 -52.24 24.24 -13.79
CA GLU A 182 -53.03 24.86 -12.69
C GLU A 182 -53.34 24.01 -11.43
N ALA A 183 -53.35 24.48 -10.17
CA ALA A 183 -53.16 25.79 -9.55
C ALA A 183 -52.99 25.59 -8.02
N GLN A 184 -52.40 26.63 -7.39
CA GLN A 184 -52.62 27.19 -6.04
C GLN A 184 -53.32 26.32 -4.96
N ASP A 185 -52.74 26.26 -3.75
CA ASP A 185 -53.26 27.07 -2.63
C ASP A 185 -52.33 27.09 -1.39
N ASN A 186 -52.54 28.13 -0.60
CA ASN A 186 -51.87 28.65 0.59
C ASN A 186 -51.77 27.72 1.82
N ARG A 187 -50.80 28.00 2.70
CA ARG A 187 -51.03 28.59 4.05
C ARG A 187 -49.74 28.77 4.88
N SER A 188 -49.61 29.98 5.44
CA SER A 188 -49.06 30.38 6.77
C SER A 188 -48.37 29.29 7.61
N GLY A 189 -47.16 29.43 8.17
CA GLY A 189 -46.47 30.60 8.71
C GLY A 189 -46.39 30.46 10.23
N VAL A 190 -45.20 30.16 10.79
CA VAL A 190 -44.71 30.52 12.15
C VAL A 190 -43.17 30.42 12.14
N GLU A 191 -42.53 31.44 12.72
CA GLU A 191 -41.08 31.70 12.83
C GLU A 191 -40.34 30.69 13.72
N GLU A 192 -39.10 30.31 13.34
CA GLU A 192 -38.00 30.14 14.30
C GLU A 192 -36.62 30.09 13.60
N ALA A 193 -35.67 30.83 14.17
CA ALA A 193 -34.21 30.77 14.06
C ALA A 193 -33.52 30.88 12.67
N GLN A 194 -32.78 31.98 12.50
CA GLN A 194 -31.90 32.25 11.35
C GLN A 194 -30.86 31.13 11.13
N PRO A 195 -30.80 30.50 9.94
CA PRO A 195 -29.67 29.68 9.56
C PRO A 195 -28.58 30.56 8.94
N VAL A 196 -27.36 30.37 9.43
CA VAL A 196 -26.09 30.80 8.85
C VAL A 196 -26.15 30.66 7.33
N THR A 197 -25.91 31.76 6.63
CA THR A 197 -25.89 31.84 5.17
C THR A 197 -25.00 30.74 4.60
N LYS A 198 -25.62 29.80 3.89
CA LYS A 198 -24.93 28.85 3.02
C LYS A 198 -24.11 29.66 2.03
N VAL A 199 -22.79 29.67 2.23
CA VAL A 199 -21.84 30.03 1.18
C VAL A 199 -22.12 29.04 0.04
N GLU A 200 -22.59 29.56 -1.09
CA GLU A 200 -22.79 28.79 -2.30
C GLU A 200 -21.48 28.08 -2.63
N ASN A 201 -21.52 26.74 -2.60
CA ASN A 201 -20.46 25.90 -3.13
C ASN A 201 -20.33 26.20 -4.62
N ARG A 202 -19.43 27.11 -4.98
CA ARG A 202 -18.82 27.09 -6.30
C ARG A 202 -18.17 25.72 -6.45
N GLU A 203 -18.67 24.95 -7.40
CA GLU A 203 -17.98 23.77 -7.92
C GLU A 203 -16.55 24.19 -8.29
N LEU A 204 -15.59 23.81 -7.45
CA LEU A 204 -14.16 23.94 -7.74
C LEU A 204 -13.89 22.99 -8.91
N THR A 205 -13.77 23.58 -10.09
CA THR A 205 -13.36 22.94 -11.34
C THR A 205 -12.08 22.13 -11.15
N ASN A 206 -11.95 21.03 -11.91
CA ASN A 206 -10.83 20.07 -11.88
C ASN A 206 -9.43 20.74 -11.86
N ASP A 207 -8.86 20.89 -10.67
CA ASP A 207 -7.55 21.52 -10.43
C ASP A 207 -6.47 20.43 -10.28
N LYS A 208 -6.08 19.86 -11.42
CA LYS A 208 -5.08 18.79 -11.54
C LYS A 208 -3.69 19.36 -11.26
N PHE A 209 -2.85 18.64 -10.50
CA PHE A 209 -1.46 19.05 -10.26
C PHE A 209 -0.73 19.26 -11.59
N SER A 210 -0.26 20.48 -11.82
CA SER A 210 0.46 20.89 -13.02
C SER A 210 1.63 21.78 -12.58
N PRO A 211 2.88 21.26 -12.55
CA PRO A 211 4.03 22.08 -12.21
C PRO A 211 4.26 23.16 -13.28
N TYR A 212 4.80 24.30 -12.88
CA TYR A 212 5.24 25.32 -13.80
C TYR A 212 6.56 24.95 -14.47
N ASP A 213 6.77 25.43 -15.68
CA ASP A 213 8.13 25.56 -16.23
C ASP A 213 8.79 26.77 -15.55
N VAL A 214 9.79 26.50 -14.72
CA VAL A 214 10.50 27.49 -13.91
C VAL A 214 11.11 28.62 -14.76
N SER A 215 11.42 28.35 -16.04
CA SER A 215 11.98 29.35 -16.95
C SER A 215 10.95 30.38 -17.43
N SER A 216 9.67 30.02 -17.47
CA SER A 216 8.57 30.86 -17.97
C SER A 216 7.51 31.18 -16.93
N ALA A 217 7.68 30.71 -15.69
CA ALA A 217 6.75 30.95 -14.59
C ALA A 217 6.86 32.38 -14.06
N PRO A 218 5.79 32.92 -13.46
CA PRO A 218 5.87 34.11 -12.63
C PRO A 218 6.92 33.91 -11.52
N LYS A 219 7.84 34.85 -11.38
CA LYS A 219 8.89 34.81 -10.35
C LYS A 219 8.33 35.39 -9.06
N VAL A 220 8.03 34.51 -8.11
CA VAL A 220 7.68 34.88 -6.74
C VAL A 220 8.96 34.93 -5.93
N SER A 221 9.34 36.11 -5.42
CA SER A 221 10.54 36.25 -4.59
C SER A 221 10.49 35.27 -3.41
N SER A 222 11.55 34.49 -3.16
CA SER A 222 11.61 33.49 -2.07
C SER A 222 12.12 34.06 -0.74
N GLY A 223 12.87 35.16 -0.77
CA GLY A 223 13.65 35.67 0.37
C GLY A 223 14.91 34.84 0.67
N LEU A 224 15.16 33.77 -0.10
CA LEU A 224 16.40 33.00 0.01
C LEU A 224 17.49 33.64 -0.87
N PRO A 225 18.75 33.77 -0.39
CA PRO A 225 19.85 34.31 -1.18
C PRO A 225 20.10 33.47 -2.45
N SER A 226 19.98 34.08 -3.63
CA SER A 226 20.06 33.40 -4.93
C SER A 226 21.43 32.80 -5.24
N GLU A 227 22.47 33.31 -4.58
CA GLU A 227 23.85 32.83 -4.63
C GLU A 227 24.05 31.50 -3.89
N ILE A 228 23.13 31.17 -2.96
CA ILE A 228 23.18 29.94 -2.14
C ILE A 228 22.07 28.97 -2.55
N TRP A 229 20.90 29.49 -2.94
CA TRP A 229 19.68 28.72 -3.17
C TRP A 229 19.20 28.86 -4.61
N ALA A 230 18.97 27.73 -5.26
CA ALA A 230 18.32 27.67 -6.56
C ALA A 230 16.89 27.12 -6.44
N ILE A 231 15.94 27.75 -7.12
CA ILE A 231 14.62 27.19 -7.35
C ILE A 231 14.71 26.00 -8.32
N VAL A 232 14.05 24.89 -7.99
CA VAL A 232 14.15 23.63 -8.73
C VAL A 232 12.84 23.24 -9.37
N GLN A 233 11.73 23.38 -8.63
CA GLN A 233 10.37 23.07 -9.09
C GLN A 233 9.38 24.02 -8.43
N SER A 234 8.30 24.37 -9.14
CA SER A 234 7.19 25.13 -8.58
C SER A 234 5.85 24.74 -9.19
N ALA A 235 4.76 25.07 -8.50
CA ALA A 235 3.39 24.82 -8.95
C ALA A 235 2.42 25.85 -8.34
N PRO A 236 1.30 26.15 -9.03
CA PRO A 236 0.17 26.81 -8.37
C PRO A 236 -0.38 25.90 -7.27
N ALA A 237 -0.92 26.50 -6.21
CA ALA A 237 -1.42 25.78 -5.06
C ALA A 237 -2.66 26.46 -4.47
N ASN A 238 -3.83 25.93 -4.81
CA ASN A 238 -5.11 26.37 -4.25
C ASN A 238 -5.38 25.69 -2.91
N ILE A 239 -4.56 25.99 -1.90
CA ILE A 239 -4.52 25.28 -0.61
C ILE A 239 -4.71 26.27 0.54
N ALA A 240 -5.63 26.01 1.47
CA ALA A 240 -5.69 26.85 2.67
C ALA A 240 -4.46 26.56 3.57
N PRO A 241 -3.78 27.57 4.15
CA PRO A 241 -2.52 27.40 4.87
C PRO A 241 -2.49 26.27 5.90
N GLN A 242 -3.57 26.10 6.66
CA GLN A 242 -3.67 25.06 7.69
C GLN A 242 -3.40 23.64 7.14
N TYR A 243 -3.85 23.33 5.93
CA TYR A 243 -3.66 21.99 5.36
C TYR A 243 -2.20 21.76 4.93
N PHE A 244 -1.53 22.80 4.43
CA PHE A 244 -0.09 22.74 4.14
C PHE A 244 0.71 22.54 5.43
N LEU A 245 0.38 23.28 6.50
CA LEU A 245 1.03 23.18 7.80
C LEU A 245 0.86 21.79 8.41
N GLU A 246 -0.36 21.25 8.40
CA GLU A 246 -0.65 19.91 8.89
C GLU A 246 0.09 18.81 8.12
N VAL A 247 0.14 18.91 6.79
CA VAL A 247 0.88 17.96 5.95
C VAL A 247 2.38 18.06 6.21
N SER A 248 2.92 19.28 6.30
CA SER A 248 4.34 19.52 6.61
C SER A 248 4.70 18.90 7.96
N ARG A 249 3.84 19.06 8.98
CA ARG A 249 4.04 18.46 10.31
C ARG A 249 3.99 16.93 10.27
N ASP A 250 3.05 16.35 9.53
CA ASP A 250 2.94 14.90 9.34
C ASP A 250 4.17 14.30 8.62
N LEU A 251 4.76 15.04 7.67
CA LEU A 251 5.98 14.65 6.97
C LEU A 251 7.24 14.69 7.85
N LEU A 252 7.24 15.42 8.97
CA LEU A 252 8.35 15.39 9.93
C LEU A 252 8.52 14.01 10.56
N GLN A 253 7.40 13.38 10.95
CA GLN A 253 7.37 12.05 11.58
C GLN A 253 7.29 10.91 10.56
N ASN A 254 6.68 11.15 9.39
CA ASN A 254 6.40 10.12 8.39
C ASN A 254 7.13 10.40 7.06
N PRO A 255 8.48 10.44 7.03
CA PRO A 255 9.23 10.71 5.81
C PRO A 255 9.10 9.58 4.76
N ASN A 256 8.61 8.41 5.16
CA ASN A 256 8.29 7.31 4.27
C ASN A 256 7.17 7.64 3.26
N ARG A 257 6.45 8.76 3.43
CA ARG A 257 5.47 9.26 2.46
C ARG A 257 6.11 9.97 1.27
N THR A 258 7.33 10.49 1.43
CA THR A 258 8.07 11.18 0.36
C THR A 258 9.19 10.31 -0.21
N SER A 259 9.63 9.27 0.50
CA SER A 259 10.62 8.30 0.02
C SER A 259 10.26 6.87 0.43
N THR A 260 10.13 5.97 -0.54
CA THR A 260 9.87 4.54 -0.29
C THR A 260 11.05 3.84 0.38
N HIS A 261 12.25 4.41 0.33
CA HIS A 261 13.45 3.86 0.96
C HIS A 261 13.54 4.14 2.47
N LEU A 262 12.69 5.03 3.00
CA LEU A 262 12.63 5.34 4.43
C LEU A 262 11.57 4.50 5.14
N ALA A 263 11.92 4.03 6.34
CA ALA A 263 11.04 3.27 7.22
C ALA A 263 10.22 4.19 8.14
N ARG A 264 10.90 5.13 8.82
CA ARG A 264 10.35 6.10 9.77
C ARG A 264 11.34 7.26 10.03
N ALA A 265 10.94 8.23 10.84
CA ALA A 265 11.83 9.18 11.49
C ALA A 265 11.74 9.04 13.01
N GLU A 266 12.86 9.21 13.70
CA GLU A 266 12.90 9.32 15.17
C GLU A 266 13.18 10.77 15.53
N LEU A 267 12.34 11.38 16.35
CA LEU A 267 12.51 12.78 16.75
C LEU A 267 13.46 12.86 17.94
N SER A 268 14.66 13.42 17.72
CA SER A 268 15.65 13.64 18.79
C SER A 268 15.38 14.92 19.57
N TYR A 269 14.74 15.91 18.93
CA TYR A 269 14.32 17.16 19.57
C TYR A 269 13.13 17.76 18.83
N GLN A 270 12.23 18.40 19.58
CA GLN A 270 11.09 19.15 19.04
C GLN A 270 10.81 20.39 19.90
N SER A 271 10.79 21.57 19.29
CA SER A 271 10.54 22.80 20.04
C SER A 271 9.08 23.01 20.43
N PHE A 272 8.14 22.24 19.84
CA PHE A 272 6.70 22.38 20.08
C PHE A 272 6.29 22.28 21.55
N THR A 273 7.08 21.54 22.33
CA THR A 273 6.82 21.24 23.75
C THR A 273 7.88 21.84 24.66
N ASP A 274 8.80 22.63 24.11
CA ASP A 274 9.91 23.22 24.86
C ASP A 274 9.63 24.70 25.14
N ALA A 275 9.27 24.99 26.39
CA ALA A 275 8.98 26.35 26.84
C ALA A 275 10.22 27.28 26.83
N THR A 276 11.42 26.72 26.67
CA THR A 276 12.68 27.47 26.61
C THR A 276 13.15 27.74 25.18
N PHE A 277 12.33 27.40 24.17
CA PHE A 277 12.64 27.65 22.78
C PHE A 277 12.81 29.15 22.48
N ASN A 278 13.96 29.51 21.93
CA ASN A 278 14.32 30.87 21.55
C ASN A 278 14.48 30.98 20.03
N PRO A 279 13.50 31.52 19.29
CA PRO A 279 13.56 31.62 17.84
C PRO A 279 14.60 32.63 17.31
N LYS A 280 15.19 33.44 18.20
CA LYS A 280 16.20 34.45 17.87
C LYS A 280 17.62 34.02 18.27
N ALA A 281 17.82 32.74 18.56
CA ALA A 281 19.12 32.20 18.93
C ALA A 281 20.14 32.36 17.79
N SER A 282 21.35 32.81 18.12
CA SER A 282 22.48 32.90 17.19
C SER A 282 23.39 31.66 17.24
N THR A 283 23.24 30.82 18.27
CA THR A 283 23.97 29.55 18.42
C THR A 283 22.99 28.39 18.63
N SER A 284 23.43 27.18 18.31
CA SER A 284 22.60 25.97 18.48
C SER A 284 22.18 25.79 19.95
N GLU A 285 23.11 25.96 20.88
CA GLU A 285 22.89 25.80 22.31
C GLU A 285 21.90 26.82 22.88
N ASP A 286 21.84 28.02 22.32
CA ASP A 286 20.92 29.07 22.75
C ASP A 286 19.49 28.85 22.25
N LEU A 287 19.27 27.89 21.34
CA LEU A 287 17.96 27.62 20.76
C LEU A 287 16.97 27.07 21.78
N ALA A 288 17.42 26.26 22.73
CA ALA A 288 16.63 25.83 23.89
C ALA A 288 17.54 25.24 24.97
N SER A 289 17.10 25.31 26.22
CA SER A 289 17.88 24.89 27.38
C SER A 289 18.30 23.42 27.36
N ILE A 290 17.52 22.55 26.72
CA ILE A 290 17.80 21.11 26.62
C ILE A 290 18.89 20.79 25.59
N VAL A 291 19.15 21.69 24.62
CA VAL A 291 20.06 21.43 23.49
C VAL A 291 21.47 21.09 23.96
N LYS A 292 21.97 21.77 25.00
CA LYS A 292 23.30 21.50 25.58
C LYS A 292 23.46 20.08 26.15
N HIS A 293 22.34 19.43 26.48
CA HIS A 293 22.30 18.06 26.99
C HIS A 293 22.08 17.01 25.89
N LEU A 294 21.77 17.44 24.66
CA LEU A 294 21.70 16.54 23.51
C LEU A 294 23.11 16.13 23.09
N ARG A 295 23.22 14.89 22.59
CA ARG A 295 24.41 14.42 21.89
C ARG A 295 24.75 15.38 20.74
N PRO A 296 26.04 15.64 20.44
CA PRO A 296 26.44 16.62 19.43
C PRO A 296 25.73 16.45 18.07
N GLU A 297 25.58 15.22 17.60
CA GLU A 297 24.91 14.87 16.34
C GLU A 297 23.40 15.13 16.33
N CYS A 298 22.78 15.22 17.51
CA CYS A 298 21.37 15.51 17.73
C CYS A 298 21.09 17.00 17.96
N ARG A 299 22.11 17.85 17.98
CA ARG A 299 21.93 19.30 18.13
C ARG A 299 21.41 19.92 16.83
N PRO A 300 20.52 20.91 16.91
CA PRO A 300 19.99 21.59 15.73
C PRO A 300 21.09 22.37 15.00
N GLN A 301 21.09 22.31 13.67
CA GLN A 301 21.96 23.14 12.83
C GLN A 301 21.19 24.38 12.38
N LEU A 302 21.68 25.57 12.74
CA LEU A 302 21.03 26.84 12.37
C LEU A 302 21.42 27.30 10.96
N ILE A 303 20.59 28.17 10.39
CA ILE A 303 20.95 28.96 9.20
C ILE A 303 21.62 30.24 9.69
N ASP A 304 22.89 30.44 9.34
CA ASP A 304 23.67 31.61 9.77
C ASP A 304 22.96 32.91 9.36
N GLY A 305 22.70 33.78 10.34
CA GLY A 305 22.00 35.05 10.13
C GLY A 305 20.48 34.95 9.94
N GLY A 306 19.90 33.74 9.95
CA GLY A 306 18.47 33.52 9.72
C GLY A 306 18.08 33.65 8.24
N ILE A 307 16.80 33.89 7.97
CA ILE A 307 16.27 34.16 6.63
C ILE A 307 15.62 35.54 6.67
N GLU A 308 16.09 36.44 5.81
CA GLU A 308 15.63 37.83 5.78
C GLU A 308 14.11 37.90 5.54
N GLY A 309 13.43 38.67 6.40
CA GLY A 309 11.98 38.85 6.32
C GLY A 309 11.14 37.70 6.87
N TYR A 310 11.77 36.68 7.48
CA TYR A 310 11.09 35.56 8.12
C TYR A 310 11.40 35.44 9.61
N GLU A 311 10.43 34.93 10.36
CA GLU A 311 10.56 34.55 11.76
C GLU A 311 10.60 33.02 11.89
N LEU A 312 11.48 32.49 12.74
CA LEU A 312 11.56 31.06 13.03
C LEU A 312 10.40 30.67 13.96
N GLU A 313 9.50 29.81 13.49
CA GLU A 313 8.33 29.35 14.23
C GLU A 313 8.66 28.12 15.10
N TYR A 314 9.33 27.11 14.50
CA TYR A 314 9.71 25.91 15.24
C TYR A 314 10.93 25.20 14.64
N THR A 315 11.55 24.35 15.46
CA THR A 315 12.65 23.48 15.07
C THR A 315 12.42 22.05 15.53
N VAL A 316 12.71 21.09 14.65
CA VAL A 316 12.72 19.66 14.93
C VAL A 316 14.04 19.08 14.47
N VAL A 317 14.67 18.24 15.30
CA VAL A 317 15.81 17.41 14.88
C VAL A 317 15.34 15.97 14.82
N ARG A 318 15.55 15.33 13.67
CA ARG A 318 15.13 13.95 13.43
C ARG A 318 16.24 13.07 12.89
N LYS A 319 16.18 11.78 13.20
CA LYS A 319 16.97 10.72 12.59
C LYS A 319 16.12 10.01 11.54
N LEU A 320 16.52 10.07 10.28
CA LEU A 320 15.89 9.32 9.20
C LEU A 320 16.39 7.88 9.24
N ILE A 321 15.46 6.93 9.34
CA ILE A 321 15.77 5.50 9.41
C ILE A 321 15.48 4.84 8.06
N PRO A 322 16.48 4.27 7.37
CA PRO A 322 16.28 3.56 6.11
C PRO A 322 15.54 2.23 6.33
N ARG A 323 14.83 1.77 5.30
CA ARG A 323 14.22 0.42 5.29
C ARG A 323 15.24 -0.70 5.25
N ASN A 324 16.42 -0.44 4.71
CA ASN A 324 17.51 -1.40 4.67
C ASN A 324 18.78 -0.76 5.24
N PRO A 325 19.00 -0.88 6.57
CA PRO A 325 20.20 -0.36 7.23
C PRO A 325 21.51 -1.01 6.77
N LYS A 326 21.46 -2.14 6.04
CA LYS A 326 22.65 -2.76 5.43
C LYS A 326 23.06 -2.10 4.11
N LEU A 327 22.19 -1.31 3.48
CA LEU A 327 22.44 -0.63 2.20
C LEU A 327 22.66 0.87 2.35
N ASP A 328 21.94 1.50 3.27
CA ASP A 328 22.02 2.93 3.53
C ASP A 328 22.15 3.19 5.02
N ASP A 329 22.95 4.19 5.38
CA ASP A 329 23.09 4.67 6.75
C ASP A 329 21.92 5.56 7.16
N SER A 330 21.67 5.67 8.46
CA SER A 330 20.74 6.67 9.00
C SER A 330 21.28 8.09 8.87
N LEU A 331 20.39 9.07 8.67
CA LEU A 331 20.78 10.47 8.49
C LEU A 331 20.11 11.37 9.54
N MET A 332 20.92 12.10 10.31
CA MET A 332 20.42 13.18 11.16
C MET A 332 20.04 14.39 10.28
N GLN A 333 18.94 15.05 10.64
CA GLN A 333 18.43 16.20 9.89
C GLN A 333 17.73 17.19 10.81
N THR A 334 18.09 18.47 10.67
CA THR A 334 17.35 19.59 11.27
C THR A 334 16.26 20.05 10.31
N CYS A 335 15.08 20.33 10.86
CA CYS A 335 13.92 20.83 10.15
C CYS A 335 13.45 22.13 10.83
N HIS A 336 13.53 23.25 10.12
CA HIS A 336 13.00 24.54 10.56
C HIS A 336 11.72 24.89 9.83
N MET A 337 10.79 25.53 10.53
CA MET A 337 9.66 26.24 9.91
C MET A 337 9.83 27.73 10.12
N PHE A 338 9.79 28.47 9.03
CA PHE A 338 9.83 29.91 9.02
C PHE A 338 8.50 30.49 8.52
N VAL A 339 8.06 31.60 9.10
CA VAL A 339 6.83 32.31 8.71
C VAL A 339 7.16 33.75 8.33
N SER A 340 6.49 34.27 7.31
CA SER A 340 6.57 35.68 6.94
C SER A 340 5.21 36.22 6.51
N HIS A 341 4.95 37.47 6.90
CA HIS A 341 3.77 38.24 6.50
C HIS A 341 4.14 39.49 5.70
N GLN A 342 5.38 39.56 5.20
CA GLN A 342 5.82 40.65 4.35
C GLN A 342 5.16 40.55 2.97
N ASP A 343 4.90 41.70 2.37
CA ASP A 343 4.43 41.79 1.00
C ASP A 343 5.47 41.19 0.04
N VAL A 344 4.99 40.55 -1.02
CA VAL A 344 5.82 39.80 -1.97
C VAL A 344 5.74 40.45 -3.34
N ASN A 345 6.91 40.73 -3.92
CA ASN A 345 7.00 41.11 -5.32
C ASN A 345 6.88 39.87 -6.22
N ILE A 346 5.94 39.91 -7.15
CA ILE A 346 5.70 38.93 -8.19
C ILE A 346 6.07 39.56 -9.53
N ILE A 347 6.97 38.91 -10.27
CA ILE A 347 7.36 39.35 -11.61
C ILE A 347 6.75 38.41 -12.65
N GLY A 348 5.89 38.93 -13.50
CA GLY A 348 5.26 38.22 -14.60
C GLY A 348 6.24 37.81 -15.71
N PRO A 349 5.84 36.88 -16.61
CA PRO A 349 6.68 36.46 -17.74
C PRO A 349 7.03 37.60 -18.70
N ASP A 350 6.18 38.63 -18.76
CA ASP A 350 6.33 39.86 -19.55
C ASP A 350 7.14 40.95 -18.81
N GLY A 351 7.61 40.66 -17.59
CA GLY A 351 8.35 41.60 -16.74
C GLY A 351 7.47 42.55 -15.94
N ALA A 352 6.13 42.40 -15.96
CA ALA A 352 5.25 43.18 -15.12
C ALA A 352 5.48 42.84 -13.63
N GLU A 353 5.63 43.85 -12.78
CA GLU A 353 5.82 43.67 -11.33
C GLU A 353 4.54 44.00 -10.56
N ASP A 354 4.22 43.19 -9.56
CA ASP A 354 3.07 43.37 -8.68
C ASP A 354 3.44 43.02 -7.23
N ILE A 355 3.17 43.93 -6.29
CA ILE A 355 3.46 43.75 -4.87
C ILE A 355 2.16 43.37 -4.17
N VAL A 356 2.10 42.14 -3.67
CA VAL A 356 0.89 41.59 -3.06
C VAL A 356 1.11 41.20 -1.61
N LYS A 357 0.07 41.35 -0.80
CA LYS A 357 0.04 40.76 0.54
C LYS A 357 0.08 39.24 0.43
N ALA A 358 0.92 38.60 1.24
CA ALA A 358 1.02 37.16 1.27
C ALA A 358 1.31 36.64 2.68
N GLU A 359 0.87 35.40 2.94
CA GLU A 359 1.34 34.61 4.08
C GLU A 359 2.29 33.55 3.56
N ARG A 360 3.47 33.44 4.17
CA ARG A 360 4.56 32.62 3.64
C ARG A 360 5.02 31.64 4.70
N TYR A 361 5.13 30.38 4.31
CA TYR A 361 5.49 29.27 5.18
C TYR A 361 6.63 28.49 4.53
N MET A 362 7.82 28.51 5.14
CA MET A 362 9.01 27.88 4.59
C MET A 362 9.53 26.77 5.50
N MET A 363 9.50 25.54 5.01
CA MET A 363 10.17 24.40 5.64
C MET A 363 11.58 24.26 5.10
N VAL A 364 12.60 24.34 5.96
CA VAL A 364 13.99 24.09 5.58
C VAL A 364 14.49 22.81 6.23
N TYR A 365 15.01 21.89 5.41
CA TYR A 365 15.60 20.63 5.81
C TYR A 365 17.11 20.65 5.59
N ILE A 366 17.85 20.46 6.68
CA ILE A 366 19.32 20.52 6.72
C ILE A 366 19.82 19.13 7.13
N PRO A 367 20.24 18.26 6.18
CA PRO A 367 20.93 17.03 6.53
C PRO A 367 22.24 17.33 7.28
N HIS A 368 22.50 16.63 8.38
CA HIS A 368 23.73 16.76 9.14
C HIS A 368 24.86 15.99 8.43
N ALA A 369 25.33 16.54 7.32
CA ALA A 369 26.38 15.97 6.50
C ALA A 369 27.30 17.08 5.99
N ALA A 370 28.61 16.89 6.15
CA ALA A 370 29.60 17.86 5.70
C ALA A 370 29.91 17.76 4.19
N THR A 371 29.70 16.59 3.58
CA THR A 371 30.01 16.33 2.17
C THR A 371 28.87 15.58 1.48
N SER A 372 28.87 15.58 0.14
CA SER A 372 27.87 14.90 -0.68
C SER A 372 27.93 13.37 -0.59
N GLU A 373 29.08 12.81 -0.22
CA GLU A 373 29.32 11.37 -0.08
C GLU A 373 28.67 10.85 1.20
N ALA A 374 28.55 11.69 2.23
CA ALA A 374 27.88 11.36 3.49
C ALA A 374 26.35 11.41 3.39
N ILE A 375 25.78 11.79 2.24
CA ILE A 375 24.34 11.77 2.01
C ILE A 375 23.90 10.39 1.49
N PRO A 376 23.05 9.65 2.23
CA PRO A 376 22.53 8.36 1.79
C PRO A 376 21.70 8.44 0.50
N TYR A 377 21.55 7.32 -0.20
CA TYR A 377 20.89 7.26 -1.49
C TYR A 377 19.44 7.76 -1.45
N TYR A 378 18.74 7.52 -0.35
CA TYR A 378 17.33 7.90 -0.21
C TYR A 378 17.07 9.41 -0.07
N HIS A 379 18.11 10.22 0.10
CA HIS A 379 18.00 11.68 0.29
C HIS A 379 18.64 12.43 -0.90
N PRO A 380 18.11 13.59 -1.31
CA PRO A 380 18.78 14.42 -2.32
C PRO A 380 20.18 14.84 -1.84
N LYS A 381 21.18 14.73 -2.71
CA LYS A 381 22.58 15.12 -2.46
C LYS A 381 22.76 16.64 -2.49
N VAL A 382 22.20 17.31 -1.49
CA VAL A 382 22.21 18.78 -1.34
C VAL A 382 22.59 19.14 0.10
N ARG A 383 23.14 20.33 0.29
CA ARG A 383 23.45 20.86 1.64
C ARG A 383 22.18 21.09 2.43
N SER A 384 21.18 21.67 1.78
CA SER A 384 19.86 21.94 2.35
C SER A 384 18.78 21.96 1.27
N LEU A 385 17.54 21.70 1.69
CA LEU A 385 16.33 21.75 0.85
C LEU A 385 15.30 22.65 1.52
N ALA A 386 14.69 23.57 0.79
CA ALA A 386 13.62 24.41 1.28
C ALA A 386 12.32 24.20 0.49
N MET A 387 11.20 24.12 1.19
CA MET A 387 9.85 24.10 0.62
C MET A 387 9.17 25.40 1.04
N LEU A 388 8.76 26.21 0.08
CA LEU A 388 8.10 27.48 0.34
C LEU A 388 6.67 27.44 -0.19
N TYR A 389 5.71 27.63 0.71
CA TYR A 389 4.32 27.90 0.37
C TYR A 389 4.00 29.39 0.58
N THR A 390 3.58 30.07 -0.48
CA THR A 390 3.12 31.46 -0.46
C THR A 390 1.62 31.45 -0.70
N HIS A 391 0.82 31.83 0.30
CA HIS A 391 -0.62 32.01 0.18
C HIS A 391 -0.94 33.47 -0.14
N PHE A 392 -1.84 33.70 -1.09
CA PHE A 392 -2.32 35.02 -1.47
C PHE A 392 -3.75 35.20 -0.93
N PRO A 393 -3.96 35.96 0.16
CA PRO A 393 -5.28 36.16 0.73
C PRO A 393 -6.18 36.90 -0.26
N THR A 394 -7.33 36.32 -0.61
CA THR A 394 -8.30 36.99 -1.49
C THR A 394 -9.14 37.98 -0.68
N SER A 395 -9.05 39.28 -0.98
CA SER A 395 -10.08 40.23 -0.55
C SER A 395 -11.32 40.04 -1.43
N SER A 396 -12.50 39.92 -0.82
CA SER A 396 -13.78 39.69 -1.49
C SER A 396 -13.94 40.58 -2.74
N HIS A 397 -13.95 39.93 -3.92
CA HIS A 397 -14.31 40.42 -5.28
C HIS A 397 -13.20 40.64 -6.33
N SER A 398 -11.92 40.35 -6.07
CA SER A 398 -10.89 40.32 -7.14
C SER A 398 -9.78 39.28 -6.87
N PRO A 399 -9.18 38.67 -7.90
CA PRO A 399 -7.96 37.89 -7.72
C PRO A 399 -6.85 38.79 -7.13
N PRO A 400 -5.99 38.27 -6.24
CA PRO A 400 -4.97 39.07 -5.56
C PRO A 400 -3.91 39.64 -6.52
N THR A 401 -3.73 39.02 -7.69
CA THR A 401 -2.93 39.53 -8.81
C THR A 401 -3.46 38.96 -10.13
N SER A 402 -3.26 39.67 -11.24
CA SER A 402 -3.50 39.14 -12.60
C SER A 402 -2.40 38.15 -13.04
N LEU A 403 -1.26 38.11 -12.34
CA LEU A 403 -0.08 37.34 -12.72
C LEU A 403 -0.13 35.88 -12.26
N ILE A 404 -0.86 35.57 -11.19
CA ILE A 404 -1.01 34.21 -10.64
C ILE A 404 -2.49 33.90 -10.46
N ASN A 405 -3.02 33.03 -11.31
CA ASN A 405 -4.40 32.56 -11.23
C ASN A 405 -4.57 31.38 -10.24
N ALA A 406 -4.09 31.58 -9.01
CA ALA A 406 -4.20 30.61 -7.91
C ALA A 406 -4.18 31.35 -6.57
N SER A 407 -4.80 30.78 -5.54
CA SER A 407 -4.78 31.32 -4.17
C SER A 407 -3.44 31.10 -3.45
N GLY A 408 -2.45 30.51 -4.13
CA GLY A 408 -1.13 30.25 -3.57
C GLY A 408 -0.15 29.68 -4.58
N HIS A 409 1.12 29.65 -4.18
CA HIS A 409 2.26 29.18 -4.96
C HIS A 409 3.14 28.30 -4.08
N LEU A 410 3.48 27.10 -4.55
CA LEU A 410 4.36 26.16 -3.85
C LEU A 410 5.65 25.97 -4.64
N SER A 411 6.80 26.02 -3.96
CA SER A 411 8.12 25.90 -4.61
C SER A 411 9.12 25.11 -3.78
N ILE A 412 10.05 24.46 -4.48
CA ILE A 412 11.16 23.69 -3.92
C ILE A 412 12.47 24.36 -4.32
N HIS A 413 13.35 24.58 -3.34
CA HIS A 413 14.67 25.20 -3.51
C HIS A 413 15.76 24.29 -2.96
N TYR A 414 16.91 24.22 -3.62
CA TYR A 414 18.09 23.49 -3.14
C TYR A 414 19.26 24.43 -2.91
N SER A 415 20.01 24.16 -1.85
CA SER A 415 21.37 24.66 -1.67
C SER A 415 22.35 23.53 -1.98
N PHE A 416 23.18 23.71 -3.01
CA PHE A 416 24.07 22.66 -3.51
C PHE A 416 25.41 22.62 -2.76
N PHE A 417 26.08 21.48 -2.83
CA PHE A 417 27.52 21.42 -2.53
C PHE A 417 28.30 22.11 -3.66
N PRO A 418 29.48 22.70 -3.39
CA PRO A 418 30.23 23.50 -4.36
C PRO A 418 30.47 22.84 -5.74
N ASP A 419 30.60 21.51 -5.78
CA ASP A 419 30.91 20.75 -7.00
C ASP A 419 29.69 20.06 -7.65
N LEU A 420 28.48 20.29 -7.13
CA LEU A 420 27.26 19.60 -7.56
C LEU A 420 26.34 20.52 -8.34
N LEU A 421 26.15 20.18 -9.62
CA LEU A 421 25.11 20.78 -10.46
C LEU A 421 23.79 20.04 -10.34
N ILE A 422 22.71 20.72 -10.69
CA ILE A 422 21.40 20.08 -10.81
C ILE A 422 21.44 18.97 -11.87
N ASP A 423 20.99 17.78 -11.48
CA ASP A 423 20.84 16.64 -12.38
C ASP A 423 19.37 16.21 -12.51
N ASN A 424 19.12 15.28 -13.44
CA ASN A 424 17.78 14.73 -13.68
C ASN A 424 17.21 13.99 -12.46
N ARG A 425 18.04 13.53 -11.53
CA ARG A 425 17.58 12.85 -10.31
C ARG A 425 17.07 13.87 -9.32
N LEU A 426 17.85 14.89 -9.01
CA LEU A 426 17.50 15.99 -8.11
C LEU A 426 16.23 16.71 -8.58
N SER A 427 16.11 16.99 -9.88
CA SER A 427 14.89 17.60 -10.44
C SER A 427 13.65 16.71 -10.27
N ARG A 428 13.76 15.39 -10.55
CA ARG A 428 12.66 14.44 -10.33
C ARG A 428 12.31 14.28 -8.86
N THR A 429 13.30 14.28 -7.97
CA THR A 429 13.09 14.22 -6.51
C THR A 429 12.33 15.45 -6.03
N ALA A 430 12.72 16.65 -6.45
CA ALA A 430 12.00 17.89 -6.16
C ALA A 430 10.56 17.86 -6.68
N LEU A 431 10.36 17.38 -7.91
CA LEU A 431 9.03 17.31 -8.52
C LEU A 431 8.13 16.34 -7.76
N LYS A 432 8.68 15.18 -7.37
CA LYS A 432 7.92 14.19 -6.60
C LYS A 432 7.51 14.70 -5.23
N LEU A 433 8.43 15.40 -4.56
CA LEU A 433 8.19 16.03 -3.28
C LEU A 433 7.08 17.10 -3.36
N LEU A 434 7.15 17.94 -4.39
CA LEU A 434 6.14 18.95 -4.69
C LEU A 434 4.76 18.32 -4.95
N GLU A 435 4.71 17.27 -5.78
CA GLU A 435 3.48 16.52 -6.09
C GLU A 435 2.85 15.91 -4.82
N VAL A 436 3.67 15.28 -3.96
CA VAL A 436 3.19 14.66 -2.71
C VAL A 436 2.58 15.70 -1.79
N ILE A 437 3.24 16.83 -1.55
CA ILE A 437 2.73 17.88 -0.66
C ILE A 437 1.44 18.48 -1.21
N HIS A 438 1.41 18.80 -2.51
CA HIS A 438 0.23 19.34 -3.17
C HIS A 438 -0.95 18.38 -3.05
N LYS A 439 -0.74 17.10 -3.41
CA LYS A 439 -1.78 16.06 -3.37
C LYS A 439 -2.30 15.81 -1.96
N HIS A 440 -1.41 15.72 -0.97
CA HIS A 440 -1.81 15.45 0.41
C HIS A 440 -2.57 16.62 1.03
N SER A 441 -2.10 17.85 0.80
CA SER A 441 -2.76 19.05 1.34
C SER A 441 -4.14 19.26 0.73
N ARG A 442 -4.26 19.10 -0.60
CA ARG A 442 -5.55 19.15 -1.31
C ARG A 442 -6.49 18.02 -0.89
N GLY A 443 -5.95 16.80 -0.71
CA GLY A 443 -6.72 15.66 -0.23
C GLY A 443 -7.36 15.96 1.13
N ARG A 444 -6.59 16.47 2.09
CA ARG A 444 -7.12 16.85 3.41
C ARG A 444 -8.15 17.98 3.32
N GLN A 445 -7.87 19.01 2.52
CA GLN A 445 -8.82 20.09 2.26
C GLN A 445 -10.14 19.61 1.67
N ALA A 446 -10.11 18.57 0.83
CA ALA A 446 -11.29 17.92 0.27
C ALA A 446 -11.98 16.94 1.25
N GLY A 447 -11.54 16.87 2.52
CA GLY A 447 -12.12 15.99 3.54
C GLY A 447 -11.60 14.55 3.51
N TYR A 448 -10.45 14.28 2.89
CA TYR A 448 -9.83 12.95 2.96
C TYR A 448 -9.53 12.57 4.41
N THR A 449 -10.10 11.44 4.84
CA THR A 449 -9.82 10.80 6.11
C THR A 449 -9.07 9.50 5.88
N LYS A 450 -8.00 9.30 6.66
CA LYS A 450 -7.25 8.03 6.65
C LYS A 450 -8.18 6.93 7.18
N ARG A 451 -8.26 5.80 6.47
CA ARG A 451 -9.15 4.67 6.81
C ARG A 451 -8.41 3.52 7.49
N VAL A 452 -7.13 3.39 7.15
CA VAL A 452 -6.25 2.33 7.65
C VAL A 452 -5.37 2.96 8.72
N HIS A 453 -5.54 2.50 9.94
CA HIS A 453 -4.74 2.90 11.09
C HIS A 453 -3.82 1.74 11.43
N HIS A 454 -2.52 1.97 11.29
CA HIS A 454 -1.49 1.07 11.75
C HIS A 454 -1.10 1.44 13.17
N ASP A 455 -0.35 0.55 13.81
CA ASP A 455 0.33 0.79 15.07
C ASP A 455 -0.66 1.09 16.21
N GLN A 456 -1.80 0.38 16.22
CA GLN A 456 -2.87 0.55 17.22
C GLN A 456 -2.61 -0.30 18.46
N ILE A 457 -1.99 -1.47 18.27
CA ILE A 457 -1.67 -2.42 19.34
C ILE A 457 -0.17 -2.36 19.64
N ILE A 458 0.67 -2.45 18.60
CA ILE A 458 2.14 -2.39 18.73
C ILE A 458 2.64 -1.12 18.03
N GLY A 459 3.39 -0.30 18.75
CA GLY A 459 3.94 0.96 18.22
C GLY A 459 4.90 0.75 17.03
N GLN A 460 4.91 1.72 16.09
CA GLN A 460 5.65 1.62 14.82
C GLN A 460 7.12 1.25 15.00
N LYS A 461 7.80 1.90 15.95
CA LYS A 461 9.24 1.71 16.22
C LYS A 461 9.52 0.26 16.61
N ARG A 462 8.84 -0.25 17.64
CA ARG A 462 9.00 -1.62 18.16
C ARG A 462 8.80 -2.66 17.06
N PHE A 463 7.70 -2.56 16.33
CA PHE A 463 7.42 -3.48 15.22
C PHE A 463 8.55 -3.45 14.16
N GLN A 464 8.95 -2.25 13.72
CA GLN A 464 9.94 -2.11 12.66
C GLN A 464 11.34 -2.57 13.10
N ASP A 465 11.71 -2.37 14.36
CA ASP A 465 13.00 -2.81 14.91
C ASP A 465 13.08 -4.34 14.93
N THR A 466 12.06 -4.99 15.49
CA THR A 466 11.97 -6.46 15.52
C THR A 466 11.88 -7.05 14.11
N TYR A 467 11.09 -6.44 13.21
CA TYR A 467 11.02 -6.86 11.81
C TYR A 467 12.37 -6.72 11.07
N ALA A 468 13.11 -5.63 11.29
CA ALA A 468 14.41 -5.42 10.69
C ALA A 468 15.44 -6.46 11.19
N TYR A 469 15.41 -6.77 12.49
CA TYR A 469 16.20 -7.84 13.08
C TYR A 469 15.88 -9.20 12.45
N LEU A 470 14.61 -9.60 12.41
CA LEU A 470 14.17 -10.87 11.83
C LEU A 470 14.54 -10.95 10.34
N LYS A 471 14.30 -9.89 9.57
CA LYS A 471 14.70 -9.81 8.17
C LYS A 471 16.22 -9.94 8.00
N GLY A 472 17.00 -9.29 8.86
CA GLY A 472 18.46 -9.36 8.85
C GLY A 472 19.02 -10.74 9.16
N ARG A 473 18.31 -11.51 10.00
CA ARG A 473 18.69 -12.85 10.48
C ARG A 473 18.23 -13.98 9.57
N TYR A 474 17.00 -13.93 9.07
CA TYR A 474 16.36 -15.08 8.42
C TYR A 474 16.12 -14.92 6.92
N ALA A 475 15.90 -13.70 6.42
CA ALA A 475 15.31 -13.53 5.09
C ALA A 475 16.16 -14.11 3.95
N LYS A 476 17.47 -13.93 4.00
CA LYS A 476 18.38 -14.39 2.93
C LYS A 476 18.30 -15.91 2.78
N ASP A 477 18.57 -16.63 3.86
CA ASP A 477 18.66 -18.10 3.84
C ASP A 477 17.29 -18.73 3.55
N LEU A 478 16.20 -18.15 4.06
CA LEU A 478 14.83 -18.62 3.78
C LEU A 478 14.41 -18.40 2.32
N ILE A 479 14.83 -17.29 1.70
CA ILE A 479 14.51 -17.00 0.28
C ILE A 479 15.35 -17.89 -0.64
N GLU A 480 16.65 -18.04 -0.37
CA GLU A 480 17.55 -18.89 -1.16
C GLU A 480 17.16 -20.38 -1.03
N GLY A 481 16.70 -20.82 0.14
CA GLY A 481 16.25 -22.18 0.42
C GLY A 481 14.77 -22.45 0.13
N TRP A 482 14.07 -21.55 -0.57
CA TRP A 482 12.63 -21.70 -0.80
C TRP A 482 12.29 -22.81 -1.80
N VAL A 483 11.43 -23.74 -1.39
CA VAL A 483 11.08 -24.96 -2.16
C VAL A 483 9.64 -25.03 -2.63
N GLU A 484 8.82 -24.01 -2.31
CA GLU A 484 7.43 -23.92 -2.75
C GLU A 484 7.32 -23.20 -4.10
N GLN A 485 6.22 -23.45 -4.81
CA GLN A 485 5.94 -22.80 -6.10
C GLN A 485 5.55 -21.32 -5.97
N THR A 486 5.27 -20.86 -4.75
CA THR A 486 4.86 -19.49 -4.50
C THR A 486 6.07 -18.55 -4.40
N PRO A 487 5.88 -17.23 -4.62
CA PRO A 487 7.00 -16.28 -4.55
C PRO A 487 7.60 -16.19 -3.14
N ALA A 488 8.87 -16.57 -3.00
CA ALA A 488 9.58 -16.62 -1.71
C ALA A 488 9.53 -15.29 -0.95
N GLU A 489 9.90 -14.19 -1.62
CA GLU A 489 9.97 -12.85 -1.01
C GLU A 489 8.64 -12.44 -0.37
N LYS A 490 7.52 -12.72 -1.04
CA LYS A 490 6.19 -12.39 -0.53
C LYS A 490 5.91 -13.13 0.77
N HIS A 491 6.06 -14.46 0.78
CA HIS A 491 5.71 -15.28 1.94
C HIS A 491 6.69 -15.12 3.10
N VAL A 492 7.99 -15.06 2.81
CA VAL A 492 9.02 -14.86 3.83
C VAL A 492 8.84 -13.50 4.52
N PHE A 493 8.66 -12.41 3.77
CA PHE A 493 8.46 -11.09 4.39
C PHE A 493 7.10 -10.95 5.10
N GLU A 494 6.07 -11.65 4.63
CA GLU A 494 4.77 -11.72 5.32
C GLU A 494 4.90 -12.41 6.68
N ASP A 495 5.47 -13.61 6.73
CA ASP A 495 5.61 -14.37 7.98
C ASP A 495 6.61 -13.73 8.94
N LEU A 496 7.69 -13.10 8.46
CA LEU A 496 8.59 -12.31 9.31
C LEU A 496 7.87 -11.12 9.94
N GLY A 497 6.96 -10.47 9.21
CA GLY A 497 6.17 -9.37 9.75
C GLY A 497 5.15 -9.84 10.78
N ILE A 498 4.50 -10.98 10.56
CA ILE A 498 3.57 -11.58 11.53
C ILE A 498 4.32 -12.02 12.78
N ALA A 499 5.48 -12.68 12.63
CA ALA A 499 6.34 -13.06 13.74
C ALA A 499 6.77 -11.84 14.57
N ALA A 500 7.23 -10.75 13.93
CA ALA A 500 7.59 -9.52 14.63
C ALA A 500 6.42 -8.97 15.46
N PHE A 501 5.22 -8.92 14.88
CA PHE A 501 4.03 -8.46 15.61
C PHE A 501 3.69 -9.36 16.80
N LEU A 502 3.72 -10.69 16.63
CA LEU A 502 3.41 -11.64 17.69
C LEU A 502 4.42 -11.60 18.83
N MET A 503 5.71 -11.49 18.52
CA MET A 503 6.77 -11.40 19.52
C MET A 503 6.61 -10.17 20.42
N GLU A 504 6.34 -9.00 19.83
CA GLU A 504 6.06 -7.77 20.59
C GLU A 504 4.77 -7.88 21.40
N LEU A 505 3.72 -8.45 20.79
CA LEU A 505 2.44 -8.66 21.46
C LEU A 505 2.57 -9.56 22.68
N TRP A 506 3.26 -10.69 22.55
CA TRP A 506 3.47 -11.62 23.64
C TRP A 506 4.43 -11.06 24.69
N GLY A 507 5.39 -10.24 24.28
CA GLY A 507 6.17 -9.41 25.20
C GLY A 507 5.26 -8.61 26.14
N ASP A 508 4.26 -7.90 25.61
CA ASP A 508 3.33 -7.10 26.41
C ASP A 508 2.37 -7.96 27.23
N MET A 509 1.88 -9.07 26.67
CA MET A 509 0.90 -9.95 27.33
C MET A 509 1.48 -10.73 28.52
N TYR A 510 2.75 -11.13 28.45
CA TYR A 510 3.33 -12.10 29.38
C TYR A 510 4.52 -11.57 30.21
N SER A 511 4.99 -10.34 29.98
CA SER A 511 6.15 -9.78 30.71
C SER A 511 5.88 -9.34 32.15
N SER A 512 4.67 -8.90 32.56
CA SER A 512 4.27 -8.66 33.98
C SER A 512 2.83 -8.12 34.15
N LYS A 513 2.23 -8.33 35.34
CA LYS A 513 0.93 -7.76 35.76
C LYS A 513 1.07 -6.27 36.14
N ASN A 514 0.18 -5.45 35.58
CA ASN A 514 -0.01 -4.00 35.74
C ASN A 514 0.94 -3.12 34.93
N GLY A 515 0.35 -2.50 33.91
CA GLY A 515 1.03 -1.61 32.98
C GLY A 515 1.68 -0.42 33.65
N THR A 516 2.93 -0.20 33.31
CA THR A 516 3.56 1.11 33.34
C THR A 516 3.98 1.46 31.93
N HIS A 517 3.58 2.65 31.52
CA HIS A 517 3.72 3.21 30.19
C HIS A 517 5.14 3.20 29.65
N GLU A 518 5.21 3.07 28.32
CA GLU A 518 6.26 3.44 27.37
C GLU A 518 7.31 4.44 27.91
N GLN A 519 8.31 3.95 28.62
CA GLN A 519 9.60 4.61 28.74
C GLN A 519 10.60 3.88 27.86
N ASP A 520 11.57 4.63 27.33
CA ASP A 520 12.68 4.14 26.51
C ASP A 520 13.58 3.27 27.40
N ASP A 521 13.14 2.04 27.63
CA ASP A 521 13.88 1.05 28.41
C ASP A 521 15.18 0.73 27.66
N GLY A 522 16.31 0.73 28.36
CA GLY A 522 17.59 0.35 27.75
C GLY A 522 17.58 -1.10 27.25
N ASP A 523 18.47 -1.43 26.31
CA ASP A 523 18.53 -2.75 25.65
C ASP A 523 18.53 -3.94 26.64
N GLU A 524 19.20 -3.82 27.79
CA GLU A 524 19.23 -4.85 28.84
C GLU A 524 17.85 -5.11 29.47
N GLN A 525 17.06 -4.06 29.67
CA GLN A 525 15.71 -4.17 30.25
C GLN A 525 14.72 -4.76 29.25
N VAL A 526 14.85 -4.44 27.96
CA VAL A 526 14.04 -5.01 26.88
C VAL A 526 14.27 -6.52 26.79
N GLU A 527 15.52 -6.96 26.81
CA GLU A 527 15.87 -8.38 26.77
C GLU A 527 15.37 -9.12 28.02
N GLN A 528 15.51 -8.53 29.21
CA GLN A 528 14.99 -9.12 30.44
C GLN A 528 13.45 -9.28 30.40
N LYS A 529 12.71 -8.26 29.91
CA LYS A 529 11.26 -8.33 29.74
C LYS A 529 10.85 -9.45 28.79
N ARG A 530 11.59 -9.60 27.67
CA ARG A 530 11.35 -10.68 26.71
C ARG A 530 11.56 -12.05 27.33
N GLN A 531 12.63 -12.25 28.09
CA GLN A 531 12.90 -13.52 28.78
C GLN A 531 11.82 -13.89 29.79
N ILE A 532 11.33 -12.92 30.57
CA ILE A 532 10.21 -13.11 31.49
C ILE A 532 8.94 -13.50 30.72
N ALA A 533 8.64 -12.80 29.63
CA ALA A 533 7.48 -13.10 28.80
C ALA A 533 7.54 -14.50 28.20
N GLN A 534 8.70 -14.93 27.71
CA GLN A 534 8.91 -16.28 27.17
C GLN A 534 8.76 -17.37 28.25
N ALA A 535 9.22 -17.10 29.47
CA ALA A 535 9.07 -18.03 30.60
C ALA A 535 7.60 -18.19 31.04
N ASN A 536 6.81 -17.11 30.96
CA ASN A 536 5.39 -17.10 31.30
C ASN A 536 4.47 -17.51 30.15
N PHE A 537 5.01 -17.68 28.94
CA PHE A 537 4.23 -17.96 27.75
C PHE A 537 3.62 -19.36 27.83
N PRO A 538 2.29 -19.53 27.66
CA PRO A 538 1.64 -20.85 27.73
C PRO A 538 1.84 -21.71 26.48
N GLY A 539 2.49 -21.16 25.44
CA GLY A 539 2.67 -21.78 24.14
C GLY A 539 1.64 -21.33 23.11
N PHE A 540 1.92 -21.56 21.83
CA PHE A 540 0.99 -21.30 20.72
C PHE A 540 0.63 -22.55 19.92
N VAL A 541 -0.49 -22.45 19.20
CA VAL A 541 -0.86 -23.34 18.10
C VAL A 541 -1.22 -22.53 16.86
N ASP A 542 -0.58 -22.82 15.72
CA ASP A 542 -0.95 -22.26 14.41
C ASP A 542 -1.85 -23.24 13.66
N ILE A 543 -3.15 -22.88 13.56
CA ILE A 543 -4.16 -23.69 12.91
C ILE A 543 -4.18 -23.34 11.42
N GLY A 544 -3.85 -24.29 10.54
CA GLY A 544 -3.66 -24.02 9.11
C GLY A 544 -2.30 -23.38 8.83
N CYS A 545 -1.24 -23.90 9.44
CA CYS A 545 0.11 -23.31 9.40
C CYS A 545 0.78 -23.33 8.01
N GLY A 546 0.17 -23.94 6.99
CA GLY A 546 0.61 -23.89 5.61
C GLY A 546 2.08 -24.29 5.44
N ASN A 547 2.91 -23.34 4.99
CA ASN A 547 4.33 -23.55 4.74
C ASN A 547 5.16 -23.83 6.02
N GLY A 548 4.59 -23.63 7.21
CA GLY A 548 5.25 -23.90 8.51
C GLY A 548 6.31 -22.88 8.94
N LEU A 549 6.56 -21.84 8.14
CA LEU A 549 7.63 -20.86 8.35
C LEU A 549 7.42 -20.05 9.62
N LEU A 550 6.19 -19.58 9.88
CA LEU A 550 5.87 -18.84 11.09
C LEU A 550 6.17 -19.67 12.35
N VAL A 551 5.77 -20.95 12.35
CA VAL A 551 6.04 -21.89 13.46
C VAL A 551 7.55 -22.06 13.66
N HIS A 552 8.31 -22.21 12.57
CA HIS A 552 9.76 -22.32 12.61
C HIS A 552 10.42 -21.07 13.22
N ILE A 553 10.07 -19.87 12.74
CA ILE A 553 10.66 -18.60 13.20
C ILE A 553 10.38 -18.38 14.69
N LEU A 554 9.13 -18.55 15.12
CA LEU A 554 8.75 -18.29 16.50
C LEU A 554 9.47 -19.24 17.48
N ASN A 555 9.60 -20.52 17.13
CA ASN A 555 10.36 -21.48 17.93
C ASN A 555 11.87 -21.15 17.94
N ALA A 556 12.45 -20.76 16.81
CA ALA A 556 13.84 -20.32 16.73
C ALA A 556 14.12 -19.07 17.60
N GLU A 557 13.11 -18.22 17.76
CA GLU A 557 13.16 -17.01 18.59
C GLU A 557 12.79 -17.25 20.07
N GLY A 558 12.62 -18.51 20.50
CA GLY A 558 12.38 -18.91 21.89
C GLY A 558 10.90 -18.96 22.32
N TRP A 559 9.97 -18.76 21.38
CA TRP A 559 8.53 -18.89 21.64
C TRP A 559 8.08 -20.30 21.30
N HIS A 560 7.80 -21.11 22.32
CA HIS A 560 7.47 -22.52 22.10
C HIS A 560 6.04 -22.69 21.58
N GLY A 561 5.86 -23.56 20.60
CA GLY A 561 4.55 -23.86 20.03
C GLY A 561 4.63 -24.83 18.88
N TRP A 562 3.49 -25.15 18.29
CA TRP A 562 3.38 -26.10 17.18
C TRP A 562 2.33 -25.64 16.18
N GLY A 563 2.29 -26.28 15.01
CA GLY A 563 1.28 -25.99 14.00
C GLY A 563 0.82 -27.25 13.30
N PHE A 564 -0.35 -27.17 12.70
CA PHE A 564 -0.83 -28.23 11.83
C PHE A 564 -1.56 -27.67 10.63
N ASP A 565 -1.53 -28.43 9.54
CA ASP A 565 -2.21 -28.12 8.29
C ASP A 565 -2.84 -29.40 7.74
N ALA A 566 -3.93 -29.26 6.97
CA ALA A 566 -4.55 -30.39 6.32
C ALA A 566 -3.61 -31.06 5.31
N ARG A 567 -2.61 -30.35 4.77
CA ARG A 567 -1.63 -30.93 3.85
C ARG A 567 -0.22 -30.62 4.27
N ARG A 568 0.63 -31.66 4.27
CA ARG A 568 2.08 -31.47 4.42
C ARG A 568 2.63 -30.62 3.26
N ARG A 569 3.53 -29.67 3.58
CA ARG A 569 4.24 -28.83 2.60
C ARG A 569 5.71 -29.23 2.46
N LYS A 570 6.32 -28.91 1.32
CA LYS A 570 7.70 -29.29 1.00
C LYS A 570 8.69 -28.54 1.90
N THR A 571 8.37 -27.29 2.26
CA THR A 571 9.22 -26.49 3.17
C THR A 571 9.42 -27.15 4.53
N TRP A 572 8.52 -28.02 4.98
CA TRP A 572 8.67 -28.67 6.28
C TRP A 572 9.92 -29.53 6.36
N ASP A 573 10.37 -30.08 5.24
CA ASP A 573 11.57 -30.92 5.15
C ASP A 573 12.87 -30.09 5.10
N THR A 574 12.78 -28.76 4.93
CA THR A 574 13.94 -27.87 4.91
C THR A 574 14.28 -27.30 6.29
N PHE A 575 13.38 -27.42 7.26
CA PHE A 575 13.60 -26.95 8.62
C PHE A 575 14.44 -27.94 9.44
N PRO A 576 15.16 -27.46 10.48
CA PRO A 576 15.80 -28.33 11.47
C PRO A 576 14.80 -29.34 12.05
N SER A 577 15.25 -30.56 12.34
CA SER A 577 14.38 -31.67 12.77
C SER A 577 13.55 -31.32 14.01
N GLU A 578 14.09 -30.53 14.93
CA GLU A 578 13.41 -30.03 16.13
C GLU A 578 12.20 -29.13 15.84
N HIS A 579 12.21 -28.43 14.69
CA HIS A 579 11.11 -27.58 14.25
C HIS A 579 10.17 -28.33 13.31
N ALA A 580 10.71 -29.18 12.43
CA ALA A 580 9.91 -30.03 11.54
C ALA A 580 8.98 -30.97 12.32
N GLN A 581 9.41 -31.49 13.48
CA GLN A 581 8.57 -32.32 14.37
C GLN A 581 7.42 -31.54 15.04
N LYS A 582 7.47 -30.20 15.05
CA LYS A 582 6.41 -29.33 15.56
C LYS A 582 5.35 -29.02 14.51
N LEU A 583 5.49 -29.55 13.29
CA LEU A 583 4.53 -29.40 12.19
C LEU A 583 3.84 -30.74 11.94
N LYS A 584 2.51 -30.76 11.98
CA LYS A 584 1.71 -31.99 11.86
C LYS A 584 0.72 -31.91 10.71
N GLU A 585 0.64 -32.96 9.91
CA GLU A 585 -0.38 -33.11 8.87
C GLU A 585 -1.66 -33.67 9.49
N MET A 586 -2.65 -32.80 9.72
CA MET A 586 -3.88 -33.13 10.42
C MET A 586 -5.03 -32.21 9.99
N LEU A 587 -6.25 -32.75 9.94
CA LEU A 587 -7.46 -31.96 9.74
C LEU A 587 -7.98 -31.40 11.08
N LEU A 588 -8.45 -30.15 11.12
CA LEU A 588 -9.25 -29.67 12.25
C LEU A 588 -10.68 -30.20 12.11
N VAL A 589 -11.17 -30.95 13.08
CA VAL A 589 -12.60 -31.36 13.18
C VAL A 589 -13.14 -30.86 14.51
N PRO A 590 -13.64 -29.61 14.58
CA PRO A 590 -13.95 -28.96 15.84
C PRO A 590 -14.89 -29.78 16.72
N GLU A 591 -14.57 -29.96 18.00
CA GLU A 591 -15.41 -30.60 19.02
C GLU A 591 -16.84 -30.03 19.03
N ILE A 592 -16.94 -28.73 18.70
CA ILE A 592 -18.18 -27.98 18.56
C ILE A 592 -19.15 -28.67 17.58
N VAL A 593 -18.65 -29.32 16.53
CA VAL A 593 -19.49 -30.00 15.52
C VAL A 593 -19.50 -31.52 15.60
N GLN A 594 -18.76 -32.11 16.54
CA GLN A 594 -18.77 -33.56 16.70
C GLN A 594 -20.09 -34.04 17.36
N PRO A 595 -20.70 -35.14 16.86
CA PRO A 595 -21.91 -35.68 17.45
C PRO A 595 -21.65 -36.23 18.87
N TYR A 596 -22.63 -36.13 19.77
CA TYR A 596 -22.53 -36.53 21.19
C TYR A 596 -22.22 -38.02 21.43
N SER A 597 -22.21 -38.86 20.41
CA SER A 597 -22.20 -40.33 20.50
C SER A 597 -21.24 -41.04 19.53
N SER A 598 -20.10 -40.43 19.19
CA SER A 598 -19.03 -41.10 18.43
C SER A 598 -18.12 -41.93 19.34
N THR A 599 -18.56 -43.13 19.74
CA THR A 599 -17.68 -44.17 20.32
C THR A 599 -17.09 -45.10 19.23
N SER A 600 -16.85 -44.60 18.02
CA SER A 600 -16.28 -45.41 16.93
C SER A 600 -14.75 -45.33 16.94
N THR A 601 -14.14 -46.51 17.01
CA THR A 601 -12.72 -46.82 16.80
C THR A 601 -12.17 -46.22 15.50
N ASP A 602 -11.06 -45.48 15.64
CA ASP A 602 -10.12 -44.95 14.64
C ASP A 602 -10.70 -44.41 13.31
N PRO A 603 -10.88 -43.09 13.17
CA PRO A 603 -11.13 -42.50 11.86
C PRO A 603 -9.91 -42.65 10.93
N PRO A 604 -10.10 -42.80 9.60
CA PRO A 604 -9.01 -43.01 8.64
C PRO A 604 -8.02 -41.84 8.52
N THR A 605 -8.42 -40.65 8.99
CA THR A 605 -7.73 -39.38 8.76
C THR A 605 -7.19 -38.83 10.09
N PRO A 606 -5.87 -38.53 10.19
CA PRO A 606 -5.33 -37.80 11.34
C PRO A 606 -6.06 -36.47 11.51
N HIS A 607 -6.68 -36.26 12.66
CA HIS A 607 -7.44 -35.04 12.94
C HIS A 607 -7.24 -34.58 14.38
N HIS A 608 -7.47 -33.29 14.61
CA HIS A 608 -7.45 -32.65 15.92
C HIS A 608 -8.83 -32.05 16.19
N ASN A 609 -9.35 -32.17 17.42
CA ASN A 609 -10.70 -31.68 17.75
C ASN A 609 -10.76 -30.20 18.14
N GLY A 610 -9.62 -29.52 18.16
CA GLY A 610 -9.53 -28.09 18.51
C GLY A 610 -9.63 -27.81 20.00
N VAL A 611 -9.53 -28.83 20.85
CA VAL A 611 -9.35 -28.67 22.30
C VAL A 611 -7.86 -28.60 22.62
N PHE A 612 -7.43 -27.51 23.22
CA PHE A 612 -6.03 -27.19 23.56
C PHE A 612 -5.90 -26.93 25.06
N PRO A 613 -4.69 -26.98 25.63
CA PRO A 613 -4.45 -26.51 27.00
C PRO A 613 -4.94 -25.08 27.19
N SER A 614 -5.51 -24.79 28.36
CA SER A 614 -6.07 -23.48 28.65
C SER A 614 -5.01 -22.38 28.55
N GLY A 615 -5.36 -21.26 27.90
CA GLY A 615 -4.46 -20.14 27.69
C GLY A 615 -3.52 -20.27 26.48
N THR A 616 -3.49 -21.43 25.79
CA THR A 616 -2.70 -21.59 24.54
C THR A 616 -3.06 -20.49 23.55
N PHE A 617 -2.08 -19.78 23.00
CA PHE A 617 -2.36 -18.72 22.02
C PHE A 617 -2.69 -19.33 20.65
N ILE A 618 -3.88 -19.06 20.11
CA ILE A 618 -4.32 -19.61 18.81
C ILE A 618 -3.99 -18.62 17.70
N ILE A 619 -3.24 -19.07 16.69
CA ILE A 619 -2.92 -18.32 15.48
C ILE A 619 -3.71 -18.90 14.32
N SER A 620 -4.42 -18.04 13.60
CA SER A 620 -5.03 -18.34 12.31
C SER A 620 -4.46 -17.38 11.27
N ASN A 621 -3.27 -17.69 10.77
CA ASN A 621 -2.58 -16.89 9.76
C ASN A 621 -3.07 -17.25 8.34
N HIS A 622 -3.93 -16.42 7.74
CA HIS A 622 -4.50 -16.68 6.42
C HIS A 622 -5.10 -18.11 6.30
N ALA A 623 -5.73 -18.60 7.37
CA ALA A 623 -6.10 -20.00 7.52
C ALA A 623 -7.40 -20.41 6.79
N ASP A 624 -7.77 -19.71 5.72
CA ASP A 624 -8.91 -19.99 4.84
C ASP A 624 -10.18 -20.46 5.57
N GLU A 625 -10.58 -21.73 5.42
CA GLU A 625 -11.79 -22.32 6.02
C GLU A 625 -11.80 -22.32 7.55
N LEU A 626 -10.63 -22.17 8.19
CA LEU A 626 -10.49 -22.17 9.65
C LEU A 626 -10.75 -20.79 10.28
N THR A 627 -10.69 -19.71 9.47
CA THR A 627 -10.86 -18.34 9.94
C THR A 627 -12.10 -18.15 10.84
N PRO A 628 -13.33 -18.57 10.45
CA PRO A 628 -14.52 -18.40 11.30
C PRO A 628 -14.49 -19.24 12.58
N TRP A 629 -13.75 -20.36 12.61
CA TRP A 629 -13.64 -21.22 13.79
C TRP A 629 -12.78 -20.59 14.89
N THR A 630 -11.82 -19.72 14.54
CA THR A 630 -10.81 -19.21 15.48
C THR A 630 -11.40 -18.61 16.76
N PRO A 631 -12.37 -17.68 16.74
CA PRO A 631 -12.93 -17.11 17.97
C PRO A 631 -13.69 -18.15 18.83
N LEU A 632 -14.31 -19.14 18.18
CA LEU A 632 -15.05 -20.20 18.86
C LEU A 632 -14.10 -21.18 19.57
N LEU A 633 -13.02 -21.58 18.88
CA LEU A 633 -11.95 -22.38 19.49
C LEU A 633 -11.27 -21.62 20.64
N ALA A 634 -11.06 -20.31 20.47
CA ALA A 634 -10.53 -19.48 21.55
C ALA A 634 -11.42 -19.52 22.79
N ARG A 635 -12.74 -19.34 22.63
CA ARG A 635 -13.70 -19.43 23.73
C ARG A 635 -13.77 -20.82 24.36
N LEU A 636 -13.70 -21.88 23.55
CA LEU A 636 -13.71 -23.26 24.02
C LEU A 636 -12.53 -23.52 24.97
N ASN A 637 -11.36 -22.99 24.64
CA ASN A 637 -10.10 -23.24 25.36
C ASN A 637 -9.74 -22.16 26.38
N SER A 638 -10.57 -21.13 26.55
CA SER A 638 -10.21 -19.92 27.33
C SER A 638 -8.86 -19.34 26.88
N SER A 639 -8.67 -19.28 25.56
CA SER A 639 -7.41 -18.96 24.91
C SER A 639 -7.45 -17.55 24.31
N PRO A 640 -6.34 -16.80 24.32
CA PRO A 640 -6.18 -15.65 23.44
C PRO A 640 -5.96 -16.08 21.99
N PHE A 641 -6.28 -15.22 21.03
CA PHE A 641 -6.07 -15.54 19.62
C PHE A 641 -5.78 -14.33 18.72
N ILE A 642 -5.25 -14.64 17.54
CA ILE A 642 -5.20 -13.76 16.37
C ILE A 642 -5.79 -14.49 15.15
N ALA A 643 -6.63 -13.80 14.39
CA ALA A 643 -7.11 -14.25 13.09
C ALA A 643 -6.74 -13.22 12.02
N ILE A 644 -6.15 -13.65 10.91
CA ILE A 644 -5.80 -12.82 9.75
C ILE A 644 -6.64 -13.31 8.56
N PRO A 645 -7.86 -12.75 8.33
CA PRO A 645 -8.78 -13.27 7.34
C PRO A 645 -8.33 -13.04 5.90
N CYS A 646 -8.40 -14.06 5.05
CA CYS A 646 -7.98 -13.99 3.64
C CYS A 646 -9.12 -14.34 2.67
N CYS A 647 -9.74 -15.49 2.87
CA CYS A 647 -10.81 -16.03 2.04
C CYS A 647 -12.08 -16.22 2.88
N SER A 648 -13.23 -16.00 2.25
CA SER A 648 -14.52 -16.03 2.93
C SER A 648 -15.16 -17.41 2.78
N HIS A 649 -15.17 -18.18 3.87
CA HIS A 649 -15.81 -19.50 3.97
C HIS A 649 -16.75 -19.53 5.17
N ASP A 650 -17.85 -20.27 5.05
CA ASP A 650 -18.78 -20.52 6.14
C ASP A 650 -18.28 -21.63 7.07
N PHE A 651 -19.03 -21.97 8.12
CA PHE A 651 -18.66 -23.05 9.06
C PHE A 651 -18.65 -24.44 8.41
N GLY A 652 -19.25 -24.63 7.23
CA GLY A 652 -19.13 -25.86 6.44
C GLY A 652 -17.87 -25.90 5.57
N GLY A 653 -17.08 -24.83 5.52
CA GLY A 653 -15.93 -24.69 4.62
C GLY A 653 -16.32 -24.30 3.20
N THR A 654 -17.57 -23.88 2.96
CA THR A 654 -18.03 -23.48 1.62
C THR A 654 -17.80 -21.99 1.40
N ARG A 655 -17.31 -21.62 0.20
CA ARG A 655 -17.14 -20.21 -0.16
C ARG A 655 -18.47 -19.47 -0.14
N PHE A 656 -18.52 -18.36 0.58
CA PHE A 656 -19.72 -17.54 0.69
C PHE A 656 -19.35 -16.06 0.86
N ARG A 657 -20.35 -15.18 0.79
CA ARG A 657 -20.17 -13.76 1.13
C ARG A 657 -20.62 -13.55 2.58
N SER A 658 -19.67 -13.32 3.49
CA SER A 658 -19.99 -13.07 4.89
C SER A 658 -20.98 -11.91 5.07
N PRO A 659 -21.87 -11.99 6.06
CA PRO A 659 -22.75 -10.88 6.40
C PRO A 659 -21.94 -9.66 6.82
N ALA A 660 -22.45 -8.47 6.48
CA ALA A 660 -21.84 -7.21 6.82
C ALA A 660 -22.35 -6.72 8.19
N HIS A 661 -21.45 -6.55 9.16
CA HIS A 661 -21.81 -6.03 10.48
C HIS A 661 -21.44 -4.56 10.59
N ALA A 662 -22.44 -3.68 10.50
CA ALA A 662 -22.28 -2.23 10.42
C ALA A 662 -21.41 -1.64 11.53
N LYS A 663 -21.49 -2.18 12.76
CA LYS A 663 -20.65 -1.79 13.91
C LYS A 663 -19.15 -1.84 13.60
N TYR A 664 -18.71 -2.80 12.78
CA TYR A 664 -17.30 -3.03 12.47
C TYR A 664 -16.90 -2.52 11.08
N ILE A 665 -17.81 -1.86 10.38
CA ILE A 665 -17.58 -1.28 9.06
C ILE A 665 -17.34 0.22 9.21
N ILE A 666 -16.18 0.67 8.74
CA ILE A 666 -15.87 2.09 8.68
C ILE A 666 -16.62 2.67 7.48
N ALA A 667 -17.60 3.55 7.73
CA ALA A 667 -18.35 4.24 6.69
C ALA A 667 -17.41 5.18 5.91
N ASP A 668 -17.61 5.27 4.59
CA ASP A 668 -16.87 6.21 3.75
C ASP A 668 -17.54 7.60 3.79
N PRO A 669 -16.89 8.64 4.35
CA PRO A 669 -17.47 9.98 4.46
C PRO A 669 -17.85 10.58 3.11
N ALA A 670 -17.13 10.24 2.03
CA ALA A 670 -17.45 10.68 0.67
C ALA A 670 -18.72 10.03 0.12
N THR A 671 -19.13 8.89 0.69
CA THR A 671 -20.41 8.24 0.37
C THR A 671 -21.53 8.55 1.35
N ALA A 672 -21.24 9.07 2.55
CA ALA A 672 -22.25 9.47 3.52
C ALA A 672 -23.16 10.60 2.97
N ALA A 673 -22.64 11.47 2.10
CA ALA A 673 -23.40 12.49 1.41
C ALA A 673 -24.21 11.96 0.20
N SER A 674 -23.87 10.79 -0.33
CA SER A 674 -24.58 10.16 -1.45
C SER A 674 -25.64 9.20 -0.89
N LYS A 675 -26.93 9.49 -1.08
CA LYS A 675 -28.08 8.65 -0.63
C LYS A 675 -28.09 7.19 -1.15
N LYS A 676 -27.04 6.71 -1.84
CA LYS A 676 -26.84 5.31 -2.23
C LYS A 676 -25.80 4.67 -1.30
N LEU A 677 -26.23 3.95 -0.27
CA LEU A 677 -25.33 3.08 0.53
C LEU A 677 -24.62 2.11 -0.42
N LYS A 678 -23.32 2.32 -0.65
CA LYS A 678 -22.51 1.32 -1.35
C LYS A 678 -22.33 0.12 -0.43
N GLN A 679 -22.65 -1.06 -0.94
CA GLN A 679 -22.38 -2.32 -0.24
C GLN A 679 -20.89 -2.45 0.08
N PRO A 680 -20.52 -2.91 1.30
CA PRO A 680 -19.12 -3.11 1.67
C PRO A 680 -18.45 -4.17 0.78
N SER A 681 -17.12 -4.07 0.66
CA SER A 681 -16.33 -5.07 -0.07
C SER A 681 -16.43 -6.44 0.61
N ALA A 682 -16.28 -7.52 -0.16
CA ALA A 682 -16.32 -8.87 0.39
C ALA A 682 -15.30 -9.08 1.53
N TYR A 683 -14.11 -8.47 1.40
CA TYR A 683 -13.10 -8.50 2.46
C TYR A 683 -13.55 -7.74 3.71
N ALA A 684 -14.10 -6.52 3.55
CA ALA A 684 -14.61 -5.74 4.69
C ALA A 684 -15.77 -6.46 5.39
N SER A 685 -16.65 -7.13 4.64
CA SER A 685 -17.70 -7.99 5.19
C SER A 685 -17.12 -9.14 6.00
N LEU A 686 -16.17 -9.92 5.45
CA LEU A 686 -15.50 -11.01 6.17
C LEU A 686 -14.86 -10.52 7.47
N CYS A 687 -14.09 -9.43 7.40
CA CYS A 687 -13.47 -8.80 8.56
C CYS A 687 -14.49 -8.42 9.64
N SER A 688 -15.60 -7.80 9.22
CA SER A 688 -16.68 -7.39 10.13
C SER A 688 -17.40 -8.58 10.78
N TRP A 689 -17.52 -9.69 10.05
CA TRP A 689 -18.11 -10.93 10.54
C TRP A 689 -17.20 -11.62 11.56
N VAL A 690 -15.89 -11.72 11.30
CA VAL A 690 -14.94 -12.25 12.30
C VAL A 690 -14.93 -11.40 13.58
N CYS A 691 -15.03 -10.07 13.46
CA CYS A 691 -15.21 -9.19 14.63
C CYS A 691 -16.52 -9.49 15.39
N HIS A 692 -17.61 -9.70 14.66
CA HIS A 692 -18.89 -10.08 15.26
C HIS A 692 -18.81 -11.41 16.01
N LEU A 693 -18.23 -12.46 15.40
CA LEU A 693 -18.00 -13.76 16.05
C LEU A 693 -17.13 -13.62 17.29
N THR A 694 -16.12 -12.76 17.25
CA THR A 694 -15.24 -12.45 18.39
C THR A 694 -16.02 -11.84 19.55
N GLU A 695 -16.93 -10.92 19.27
CA GLU A 695 -17.81 -10.33 20.28
C GLU A 695 -18.82 -11.35 20.83
N GLU A 696 -19.50 -12.12 19.98
CA GLU A 696 -20.51 -13.12 20.39
C GLU A 696 -19.90 -14.21 21.27
N THR A 697 -18.66 -14.58 20.99
CA THR A 697 -17.88 -15.54 21.79
C THR A 697 -17.36 -14.94 23.11
N GLY A 698 -17.58 -13.64 23.35
CA GLY A 698 -17.35 -12.97 24.62
C GLY A 698 -15.98 -12.32 24.77
N TYR A 699 -15.30 -11.99 23.67
CA TYR A 699 -14.03 -11.26 23.70
C TYR A 699 -14.21 -9.77 23.41
N LEU A 700 -13.32 -8.96 23.99
CA LEU A 700 -13.11 -7.60 23.50
C LEU A 700 -12.44 -7.67 22.12
N VAL A 701 -13.08 -7.08 21.12
CA VAL A 701 -12.57 -7.06 19.74
C VAL A 701 -11.48 -6.01 19.61
N GLU A 702 -10.26 -6.43 19.33
CA GLU A 702 -9.15 -5.57 18.94
C GLU A 702 -8.78 -5.81 17.48
N LYS A 703 -8.29 -4.77 16.80
CA LYS A 703 -7.93 -4.83 15.37
C LYS A 703 -6.58 -4.16 15.13
N GLU A 704 -5.77 -4.76 14.28
CA GLU A 704 -4.52 -4.17 13.79
C GLU A 704 -4.45 -4.33 12.26
N HIS A 705 -4.03 -3.27 11.57
CA HIS A 705 -3.61 -3.42 10.18
C HIS A 705 -2.12 -3.72 10.14
N LEU A 706 -1.76 -4.98 9.93
CA LEU A 706 -0.38 -5.45 9.91
C LEU A 706 0.42 -4.79 8.77
N ARG A 707 1.69 -4.49 9.05
CA ARG A 707 2.65 -3.93 8.09
C ARG A 707 3.35 -5.02 7.28
N ILE A 708 2.54 -5.88 6.66
CA ILE A 708 2.98 -7.01 5.82
C ILE A 708 2.70 -6.73 4.34
N PRO A 709 3.42 -7.36 3.39
CA PRO A 709 3.20 -7.20 1.95
C PRO A 709 1.94 -7.95 1.44
N SER A 710 0.80 -7.74 2.11
CA SER A 710 -0.50 -8.36 1.77
C SER A 710 -1.60 -7.30 1.67
N THR A 711 -2.53 -7.49 0.72
CA THR A 711 -3.77 -6.71 0.66
C THR A 711 -4.80 -7.19 1.70
N ARG A 712 -4.55 -8.34 2.32
CA ARG A 712 -5.36 -8.98 3.37
C ARG A 712 -4.62 -8.92 4.71
N ASN A 713 -4.39 -7.70 5.18
CA ASN A 713 -3.52 -7.42 6.32
C ASN A 713 -4.23 -7.05 7.63
N MET A 714 -5.54 -7.26 7.75
CA MET A 714 -6.26 -6.93 8.98
C MET A 714 -6.23 -8.14 9.91
N ALA A 715 -5.71 -7.95 11.11
CA ALA A 715 -5.73 -8.92 12.18
C ALA A 715 -6.86 -8.58 13.17
N VAL A 716 -7.69 -9.57 13.49
CA VAL A 716 -8.66 -9.53 14.60
C VAL A 716 -8.06 -10.27 15.78
N LEU A 717 -8.05 -9.64 16.96
CA LEU A 717 -7.52 -10.23 18.18
C LEU A 717 -8.61 -10.32 19.25
N GLY A 718 -8.56 -11.42 20.01
CA GLY A 718 -9.29 -11.57 21.26
C GLY A 718 -8.30 -11.91 22.37
N LYS A 719 -7.84 -10.91 23.13
CA LYS A 719 -6.89 -11.10 24.24
C LYS A 719 -7.58 -11.18 25.60
N LYS A 720 -8.63 -10.39 25.80
CA LYS A 720 -9.36 -10.28 27.05
C LYS A 720 -10.78 -10.80 26.89
N SER A 721 -11.12 -11.82 27.68
CA SER A 721 -12.51 -12.27 27.78
C SER A 721 -13.32 -11.33 28.68
N LEU A 722 -14.51 -10.95 28.22
CA LEU A 722 -15.49 -10.15 28.96
C LEU A 722 -16.40 -11.02 29.83
N LYS A 723 -16.51 -12.31 29.50
CA LYS A 723 -17.19 -13.31 30.32
C LYS A 723 -16.12 -13.93 31.21
N GLY A 724 -16.07 -13.55 32.48
CA GLY A 724 -15.13 -14.13 33.45
C GLY A 724 -15.24 -15.65 33.45
N ASP A 725 -14.13 -16.37 33.52
CA ASP A 725 -14.17 -17.80 33.83
C ASP A 725 -14.58 -17.91 35.30
N GLU A 726 -15.89 -18.05 35.53
CA GLU A 726 -16.43 -18.34 36.85
C GLU A 726 -15.85 -19.69 37.31
N GLY A 727 -15.22 -19.71 38.49
CA GLY A 727 -14.54 -20.85 39.09
C GLY A 727 -15.46 -21.99 39.53
N GLY A 728 -16.40 -22.39 38.68
CA GLY A 728 -17.28 -23.55 38.84
C GLY A 728 -16.67 -24.85 38.32
N ASN A 729 -17.44 -25.95 38.47
CA ASN A 729 -17.04 -27.30 38.04
C ASN A 729 -16.63 -27.30 36.55
N SER A 730 -15.37 -27.62 36.24
CA SER A 730 -14.76 -27.47 34.90
C SER A 730 -15.50 -28.23 33.80
N HIS A 731 -16.06 -29.40 34.13
CA HIS A 731 -16.82 -30.21 33.19
C HIS A 731 -18.15 -29.54 32.80
N LYS A 732 -18.87 -28.98 33.79
CA LYS A 732 -20.14 -28.30 33.57
C LYS A 732 -19.95 -27.02 32.76
N ASN A 733 -18.87 -26.29 33.02
CA ASN A 733 -18.51 -25.08 32.26
C ASN A 733 -18.18 -25.41 30.78
N MET A 734 -17.52 -26.54 30.51
CA MET A 734 -17.21 -26.98 29.15
C MET A 734 -18.48 -27.35 28.36
N GLU A 735 -19.42 -28.09 28.96
CA GLU A 735 -20.70 -28.42 28.34
C GLU A 735 -21.53 -27.17 28.03
N GLU A 736 -21.59 -26.22 28.97
CA GLU A 736 -22.28 -24.93 28.78
C GLU A 736 -21.63 -24.10 27.66
N LYS A 737 -20.30 -24.04 27.60
CA LYS A 737 -19.55 -23.40 26.50
C LYS A 737 -19.89 -24.07 25.17
N LEU A 738 -19.82 -25.40 25.08
CA LEU A 738 -20.11 -26.16 23.86
C LEU A 738 -21.56 -25.94 23.39
N ALA A 739 -22.54 -26.00 24.29
CA ALA A 739 -23.94 -25.74 23.96
C ALA A 739 -24.14 -24.34 23.39
N SER A 740 -23.55 -23.31 24.03
CA SER A 740 -23.63 -21.93 23.55
C SER A 740 -22.94 -21.74 22.19
N LEU A 741 -21.80 -22.39 21.95
CA LEU A 741 -21.08 -22.30 20.69
C LEU A 741 -21.83 -23.01 19.56
N ARG A 742 -22.45 -24.16 19.84
CA ARG A 742 -23.32 -24.87 18.89
C ARG A 742 -24.49 -24.01 18.46
N SER A 743 -25.22 -23.42 19.40
CA SER A 743 -26.32 -22.52 19.07
C SER A 743 -25.88 -21.27 18.28
N LEU A 744 -24.64 -20.78 18.48
CA LEU A 744 -24.09 -19.71 17.65
C LEU A 744 -23.84 -20.19 16.22
N VAL A 745 -23.19 -21.34 16.04
CA VAL A 745 -22.90 -21.93 14.72
C VAL A 745 -24.19 -22.18 13.93
N GLU A 746 -25.22 -22.79 14.55
CA GLU A 746 -26.51 -23.04 13.89
C GLU A 746 -27.16 -21.74 13.44
N ARG A 747 -27.13 -20.69 14.28
CA ARG A 747 -27.67 -19.37 13.94
C ARG A 747 -26.97 -18.74 12.74
N GLU A 748 -25.64 -18.74 12.74
CA GLU A 748 -24.83 -18.19 11.66
C GLU A 748 -24.98 -18.98 10.35
N MET A 749 -25.33 -20.27 10.44
CA MET A 749 -25.62 -21.15 9.30
C MET A 749 -27.10 -21.17 8.90
N GLY A 750 -27.90 -20.19 9.34
CA GLY A 750 -29.29 -20.05 8.94
C GLY A 750 -30.24 -21.11 9.53
N GLY A 751 -29.91 -21.63 10.72
CA GLY A 751 -30.68 -22.64 11.44
C GLY A 751 -30.41 -24.09 11.03
N GLN A 752 -29.36 -24.35 10.24
CA GLN A 752 -28.92 -25.70 9.93
C GLN A 752 -28.39 -26.40 11.19
N THR A 753 -28.66 -27.70 11.34
CA THR A 753 -28.24 -28.46 12.52
C THR A 753 -26.73 -28.73 12.52
N ILE A 754 -26.17 -28.92 13.72
CA ILE A 754 -24.75 -29.26 13.88
C ILE A 754 -24.35 -30.51 13.09
N GLU A 755 -25.21 -31.54 13.03
CA GLU A 755 -24.92 -32.78 12.29
C GLU A 755 -24.78 -32.51 10.79
N TYR A 756 -25.62 -31.65 10.22
CA TYR A 756 -25.53 -31.26 8.81
C TYR A 756 -24.24 -30.47 8.55
N ILE A 757 -23.92 -29.50 9.40
CA ILE A 757 -22.73 -28.67 9.28
C ILE A 757 -21.46 -29.53 9.38
N CYS A 758 -21.43 -30.49 10.31
CA CYS A 758 -20.37 -31.48 10.45
C CYS A 758 -20.21 -32.32 9.18
N ALA A 759 -21.29 -32.81 8.59
CA ALA A 759 -21.24 -33.58 7.35
C ALA A 759 -20.67 -32.77 6.18
N VAL A 760 -21.05 -31.49 6.06
CA VAL A 760 -20.50 -30.58 5.03
C VAL A 760 -19.01 -30.31 5.28
N TRP A 761 -18.63 -30.06 6.55
CA TRP A 761 -17.23 -29.84 6.95
C TRP A 761 -16.35 -31.04 6.62
N MET A 762 -16.77 -32.24 7.01
CA MET A 762 -16.03 -33.48 6.74
C MET A 762 -15.88 -33.71 5.23
N LYS A 763 -16.94 -33.47 4.44
CA LYS A 763 -16.87 -33.56 2.98
C LYS A 763 -15.87 -32.56 2.38
N SER A 764 -15.79 -31.34 2.93
CA SER A 764 -14.81 -30.34 2.51
C SER A 764 -13.38 -30.77 2.87
N GLY A 765 -13.16 -31.21 4.11
CA GLY A 765 -11.87 -31.70 4.61
C GLY A 765 -11.35 -32.91 3.83
N ASP A 766 -12.20 -33.89 3.52
CA ASP A 766 -11.85 -35.04 2.68
C ASP A 766 -11.44 -34.60 1.25
N GLY A 767 -12.01 -33.50 0.76
CA GLY A 767 -11.60 -32.88 -0.50
C GLY A 767 -10.16 -32.33 -0.44
N LEU A 768 -9.78 -31.75 0.70
CA LEU A 768 -8.44 -31.18 0.93
C LEU A 768 -7.36 -32.27 1.09
N MET A 769 -7.71 -33.41 1.70
CA MET A 769 -6.77 -34.54 1.92
C MET A 769 -6.48 -35.36 0.66
N LYS A 770 -7.33 -35.28 -0.37
CA LYS A 770 -7.08 -36.00 -1.63
C LYS A 770 -5.85 -35.41 -2.31
N THR A 771 -4.85 -36.26 -2.60
CA THR A 771 -3.72 -35.88 -3.45
C THR A 771 -4.25 -35.27 -4.74
N ALA A 772 -3.95 -34.00 -4.97
CA ALA A 772 -4.26 -33.35 -6.24
C ALA A 772 -3.67 -34.22 -7.36
N LYS A 773 -4.51 -34.69 -8.28
CA LYS A 773 -4.00 -35.16 -9.57
C LYS A 773 -3.20 -33.99 -10.14
N GLY A 774 -1.90 -34.21 -10.36
CA GLY A 774 -1.01 -33.20 -10.94
C GLY A 774 -1.66 -32.62 -12.19
N GLY A 775 -2.06 -31.36 -12.10
CA GLY A 775 -2.41 -30.54 -13.24
C GLY A 775 -1.14 -29.83 -13.69
N HIS A 776 -0.77 -30.11 -14.94
CA HIS A 776 0.34 -29.53 -15.68
C HIS A 776 0.43 -28.01 -15.61
#